data_AF-F6ZMN2-F1
#
_entry.id   AF-F6ZMN2-F1
#
_cell.length_a   1.000
_cell.length_b   1.000
_cell.length_c   1.000
_cell.angle_alpha   90.00
_cell.angle_beta   90.00
_cell.angle_gamma   90.00
#
_symmetry.space_group_name_H-M   'P 1'
#
loop_
_entity.id
_entity.type
_entity.pdbx_description
1 polymer ?
#
loop_
_entity_poly.entity_id
_entity_poly.type
_entity_poly.pdbx_seq_one_letter_code
_entity_poly.pdbx_strand_id
1 'polypeptide(L)'
;MEESYDHLLNASGTRDQTSHYRAAAENARSELAASLVKFECAQSEIVDLRSKMVSKEVSCQELKTEMESYKENNTRQSSLLISLRERVQEMEEESAVLATSKMRSEKIALAALQENQELKKKILELEAKLSKCLRENEESKNQASKNSRKHMEFLVELSWCLDMDITNREEPQQDLISKVSELCKENAFVKGQIVALEETINVHEMESKASRETIMRLVSEVSREQKRAASCIKEKETLNKDLDSAVAARQQLEREVRIVQERLVAGQRVWDASMRELSLLKKSSCGLEGSLKSSKEDAKAAHSLFNVFKEQIADLLSSNLVTVKPSEEAIVERIREVGNMEESRKNMVSQLEAQVAKLIEQLEHQTGLHQQTLQRAQNAEIQFETLRGEVTHLEEELLSGDVMRDSLSLEKQKYLRFMDQLSEKMKLDQVAAELGFDMRLDAFLARAEQLVRLESSAVIESKTMAHSLQRKLKTQKEKLESRELHMNLLRQKLVQMEEEKQGRTALAAEKDEAHLTARKLQKKVERLQKELGMARESVTELKAKLSDANELKIKTLEQTKAIEDLNKSRDRLEKMKEKAEKKLTSVKSELDFITHEAKEDKERARSTLEVVTSEVKTLKRTMEEMTKRESQLVDFREVVSRMLGLNIASLALPDYEIIKSLEKLIHFHQHHHLTCGCIKDIAVWQDGSS
;
A
#
# COMPACT_ATOMS: atom_id res chain seq x y z
N MET A 1 1.80 2.48 -98.16
CA MET A 1 2.57 1.36 -97.57
C MET A 1 1.57 0.36 -97.02
N GLU A 2 1.15 -0.67 -97.75
CA GLU A 2 1.48 -1.11 -99.12
C GLU A 2 0.15 -1.51 -99.81
N GLU A 3 -0.19 -1.13 -101.05
CA GLU A 3 0.34 -0.07 -101.92
C GLU A 3 -0.10 1.34 -101.40
N SER A 4 -0.73 2.25 -102.19
CA SER A 4 -1.04 3.64 -101.72
C SER A 4 -2.24 4.42 -102.40
N TYR A 5 -3.44 4.40 -101.77
CA TYR A 5 -4.45 5.49 -101.52
C TYR A 5 -5.52 6.10 -102.52
N ASP A 6 -6.82 5.97 -102.13
CA ASP A 6 -7.93 6.99 -101.98
C ASP A 6 -8.86 7.54 -103.15
N HIS A 7 -9.90 8.34 -102.76
CA HIS A 7 -10.88 9.22 -103.50
C HIS A 7 -12.08 8.59 -104.29
N LEU A 8 -13.29 9.20 -104.47
CA LEU A 8 -14.06 10.32 -103.84
C LEU A 8 -15.62 10.22 -104.16
N LEU A 9 -16.45 11.30 -104.03
CA LEU A 9 -17.95 11.28 -104.02
C LEU A 9 -18.67 12.50 -104.69
N ASN A 10 -19.94 12.35 -105.18
CA ASN A 10 -20.90 13.43 -105.58
C ASN A 10 -22.37 12.91 -105.79
N ALA A 11 -23.45 13.74 -105.69
CA ALA A 11 -24.88 13.38 -105.95
C ALA A 11 -25.89 14.57 -106.06
N SER A 12 -27.08 14.41 -106.72
CA SER A 12 -28.26 15.34 -106.69
C SER A 12 -29.57 14.76 -107.31
N GLY A 13 -30.75 15.42 -107.19
CA GLY A 13 -32.03 15.04 -107.87
C GLY A 13 -33.30 15.87 -107.51
N THR A 14 -34.36 15.86 -108.37
CA THR A 14 -35.70 16.54 -108.23
C THR A 14 -36.80 15.82 -109.10
N ARG A 15 -38.12 16.14 -109.22
CA ARG A 15 -38.96 17.29 -108.76
C ARG A 15 -40.48 17.05 -108.49
N ASP A 16 -41.30 16.58 -109.46
CA ASP A 16 -42.75 16.96 -109.62
C ASP A 16 -43.61 15.81 -110.27
N GLN A 17 -44.96 15.74 -110.35
CA GLN A 17 -46.08 16.63 -109.90
C GLN A 17 -47.41 15.87 -109.52
N THR A 18 -48.47 15.85 -110.36
CA THR A 18 -49.88 15.43 -110.08
C THR A 18 -50.53 14.75 -111.32
N SER A 19 -51.79 14.27 -111.42
CA SER A 19 -53.03 14.36 -110.59
C SER A 19 -53.81 13.02 -110.44
N HIS A 20 -55.01 12.78 -111.03
CA HIS A 20 -55.69 11.48 -110.79
C HIS A 20 -57.25 11.35 -110.68
N TYR A 21 -57.88 10.41 -111.41
CA TYR A 21 -59.22 9.80 -111.17
C TYR A 21 -59.15 8.23 -111.26
N ARG A 22 -59.92 7.44 -110.47
CA ARG A 22 -59.45 6.11 -109.93
C ARG A 22 -60.49 4.99 -109.56
N ALA A 23 -60.00 3.72 -109.50
CA ALA A 23 -60.65 2.41 -109.22
C ALA A 23 -60.57 1.85 -107.75
N ALA A 24 -61.03 0.60 -107.50
CA ALA A 24 -60.85 -0.29 -106.31
C ALA A 24 -61.11 -1.79 -106.72
N ALA A 25 -61.13 -2.90 -105.94
CA ALA A 25 -61.04 -3.27 -104.49
C ALA A 25 -60.57 -4.78 -104.34
N GLU A 26 -60.46 -5.38 -103.12
CA GLU A 26 -59.97 -6.77 -102.87
C GLU A 26 -60.57 -7.54 -101.63
N ASN A 27 -60.15 -8.80 -101.38
CA ASN A 27 -60.84 -9.87 -100.60
C ASN A 27 -59.97 -10.60 -99.50
N ALA A 28 -60.52 -11.56 -98.72
CA ALA A 28 -59.81 -12.34 -97.66
C ALA A 28 -60.45 -13.71 -97.26
N ARG A 29 -59.73 -14.58 -96.46
CA ARG A 29 -60.20 -15.85 -95.82
C ARG A 29 -59.32 -16.25 -94.59
N SER A 30 -59.66 -17.34 -93.86
CA SER A 30 -59.05 -17.84 -92.60
C SER A 30 -58.74 -19.38 -92.63
N GLU A 31 -58.85 -20.10 -91.49
CA GLU A 31 -58.64 -21.57 -91.34
C GLU A 31 -58.41 -21.99 -89.84
N LEU A 32 -58.40 -23.30 -89.46
CA LEU A 32 -58.11 -23.81 -88.08
C LEU A 32 -57.84 -25.35 -88.00
N ALA A 33 -57.13 -25.85 -86.97
CA ALA A 33 -56.94 -27.30 -86.63
C ALA A 33 -56.48 -27.55 -85.15
N ALA A 34 -56.48 -28.82 -84.66
CA ALA A 34 -56.04 -29.24 -83.31
C ALA A 34 -55.64 -30.76 -83.20
N SER A 35 -54.99 -31.22 -82.10
CA SER A 35 -54.58 -32.65 -81.89
C SER A 35 -54.23 -33.05 -80.41
N LEU A 36 -53.78 -34.31 -80.20
CA LEU A 36 -53.32 -35.05 -78.99
C LEU A 36 -52.13 -35.99 -79.38
N VAL A 37 -51.38 -36.85 -78.66
CA VAL A 37 -51.33 -37.75 -77.45
C VAL A 37 -51.48 -37.32 -75.96
N LYS A 38 -50.69 -38.01 -75.08
CA LYS A 38 -50.84 -38.15 -73.60
C LYS A 38 -49.48 -38.26 -72.82
N PHE A 39 -49.21 -39.37 -72.10
CA PHE A 39 -48.26 -39.52 -70.95
C PHE A 39 -48.02 -41.03 -70.64
N GLU A 40 -46.86 -41.45 -70.06
CA GLU A 40 -46.71 -42.73 -69.28
C GLU A 40 -45.32 -42.85 -68.56
N CYS A 41 -45.26 -43.35 -67.30
CA CYS A 41 -44.29 -42.86 -66.29
C CYS A 41 -43.75 -43.89 -65.26
N ALA A 42 -43.29 -45.07 -65.74
CA ALA A 42 -42.58 -46.06 -64.91
C ALA A 42 -41.52 -46.83 -65.79
N GLN A 43 -40.46 -47.49 -66.36
CA GLN A 43 -38.98 -47.56 -66.05
C GLN A 43 -38.35 -46.16 -65.96
N SER A 44 -39.06 -45.18 -66.53
CA SER A 44 -39.21 -43.79 -66.10
C SER A 44 -39.55 -43.65 -64.60
N GLU A 45 -38.68 -44.17 -63.73
CA GLU A 45 -38.57 -43.84 -62.30
C GLU A 45 -37.12 -43.77 -61.79
N ILE A 46 -36.16 -44.48 -62.41
CA ILE A 46 -34.72 -44.11 -62.37
C ILE A 46 -34.27 -43.51 -63.70
N VAL A 47 -34.89 -43.92 -64.82
CA VAL A 47 -34.89 -43.06 -66.01
C VAL A 47 -35.72 -41.80 -65.74
N ASP A 48 -36.68 -41.78 -64.79
CA ASP A 48 -37.19 -40.50 -64.27
C ASP A 48 -36.37 -39.93 -63.12
N LEU A 49 -35.75 -40.65 -62.17
CA LEU A 49 -34.86 -39.92 -61.25
C LEU A 49 -33.65 -39.35 -61.98
N ARG A 50 -33.31 -39.83 -63.20
CA ARG A 50 -32.40 -39.13 -64.13
C ARG A 50 -33.08 -38.20 -65.13
N SER A 51 -34.31 -38.39 -65.60
CA SER A 51 -35.01 -37.43 -66.47
C SER A 51 -35.67 -36.30 -65.66
N LYS A 52 -35.90 -36.48 -64.36
CA LYS A 52 -36.29 -35.50 -63.33
C LYS A 52 -35.08 -34.94 -62.63
N MET A 53 -33.93 -35.62 -62.53
CA MET A 53 -32.67 -34.92 -62.24
C MET A 53 -32.29 -34.07 -63.45
N VAL A 54 -32.31 -34.59 -64.68
CA VAL A 54 -32.01 -33.81 -65.89
C VAL A 54 -33.13 -32.84 -66.27
N SER A 55 -34.41 -33.07 -65.95
CA SER A 55 -35.46 -32.02 -66.06
C SER A 55 -35.65 -31.23 -64.78
N LYS A 56 -34.87 -31.45 -63.71
CA LYS A 56 -34.61 -30.43 -62.68
C LYS A 56 -33.29 -29.73 -62.90
N GLU A 57 -32.35 -30.28 -63.66
CA GLU A 57 -31.16 -29.60 -64.18
C GLU A 57 -31.61 -28.66 -65.31
N VAL A 58 -32.39 -29.19 -66.27
CA VAL A 58 -33.07 -28.42 -67.32
C VAL A 58 -34.18 -27.57 -66.74
N SER A 59 -35.04 -27.99 -65.79
CA SER A 59 -35.97 -27.03 -65.15
C SER A 59 -35.25 -26.03 -64.22
N CYS A 60 -34.05 -26.28 -63.68
CA CYS A 60 -33.27 -25.24 -63.00
C CYS A 60 -32.48 -24.36 -63.97
N GLN A 61 -32.10 -24.86 -65.14
CA GLN A 61 -31.44 -24.11 -66.19
C GLN A 61 -32.46 -23.34 -67.04
N GLU A 62 -33.70 -23.82 -67.15
CA GLU A 62 -34.89 -23.16 -67.67
C GLU A 62 -35.43 -22.21 -66.61
N LEU A 63 -35.67 -22.56 -65.34
CA LEU A 63 -35.89 -21.57 -64.27
C LEU A 63 -34.68 -20.66 -64.03
N LYS A 64 -33.60 -20.76 -64.82
CA LYS A 64 -32.48 -19.82 -64.86
C LYS A 64 -32.37 -19.07 -66.19
N THR A 65 -32.75 -19.61 -67.34
CA THR A 65 -32.99 -18.82 -68.57
C THR A 65 -34.37 -18.17 -68.58
N GLU A 66 -35.25 -18.58 -67.67
CA GLU A 66 -36.57 -18.08 -67.29
C GLU A 66 -36.49 -17.37 -65.93
N MET A 67 -35.46 -17.51 -65.09
CA MET A 67 -35.14 -16.43 -64.13
C MET A 67 -34.38 -15.31 -64.85
N GLU A 68 -33.45 -15.61 -65.77
CA GLU A 68 -32.85 -14.58 -66.62
C GLU A 68 -33.86 -14.05 -67.66
N SER A 69 -34.86 -14.81 -68.11
CA SER A 69 -35.99 -14.28 -68.89
C SER A 69 -37.10 -13.72 -68.01
N TYR A 70 -37.35 -14.13 -66.76
CA TYR A 70 -38.16 -13.32 -65.83
C TYR A 70 -37.40 -12.06 -65.41
N LYS A 71 -36.06 -12.00 -65.49
CA LYS A 71 -35.29 -10.76 -65.36
C LYS A 71 -35.37 -9.95 -66.65
N GLU A 72 -35.17 -10.54 -67.83
CA GLU A 72 -35.25 -9.83 -69.12
C GLU A 72 -36.68 -9.42 -69.45
N ASN A 73 -37.68 -10.17 -68.99
CA ASN A 73 -39.10 -9.89 -69.06
C ASN A 73 -39.59 -9.08 -67.87
N ASN A 74 -38.89 -9.01 -66.72
CA ASN A 74 -39.15 -7.98 -65.71
C ASN A 74 -38.41 -6.68 -66.04
N THR A 75 -37.31 -6.69 -66.78
CA THR A 75 -36.70 -5.48 -67.35
C THR A 75 -37.38 -5.07 -68.64
N ARG A 76 -37.96 -5.98 -69.45
CA ARG A 76 -38.90 -5.65 -70.53
C ARG A 76 -40.28 -5.29 -70.01
N GLN A 77 -40.81 -5.89 -68.94
CA GLN A 77 -42.05 -5.44 -68.31
C GLN A 77 -41.83 -4.19 -67.46
N SER A 78 -40.63 -3.93 -66.93
CA SER A 78 -40.27 -2.63 -66.37
C SER A 78 -40.05 -1.61 -67.49
N SER A 79 -39.42 -1.97 -68.61
CA SER A 79 -39.25 -1.07 -69.77
C SER A 79 -40.55 -0.88 -70.54
N LEU A 80 -41.50 -1.80 -70.43
CA LEU A 80 -42.86 -1.71 -70.95
C LEU A 80 -43.80 -1.08 -69.92
N LEU A 81 -43.54 -1.15 -68.61
CA LEU A 81 -44.20 -0.31 -67.61
C LEU A 81 -43.66 1.12 -67.66
N ILE A 82 -42.40 1.31 -68.05
CA ILE A 82 -41.83 2.62 -68.38
C ILE A 82 -42.45 3.07 -69.69
N SER A 83 -42.35 2.32 -70.80
CA SER A 83 -42.97 2.67 -72.09
C SER A 83 -44.50 2.74 -72.07
N LEU A 84 -45.21 2.06 -71.16
CA LEU A 84 -46.65 2.24 -70.92
C LEU A 84 -46.96 3.29 -69.85
N ARG A 85 -46.02 3.73 -69.01
CA ARG A 85 -46.18 4.95 -68.19
C ARG A 85 -45.87 6.19 -69.00
N GLU A 86 -44.84 6.13 -69.84
CA GLU A 86 -44.52 7.08 -70.89
C GLU A 86 -45.68 7.12 -71.88
N ARG A 87 -46.21 5.99 -72.37
CA ARG A 87 -47.40 6.04 -73.26
C ARG A 87 -48.73 6.27 -72.54
N VAL A 88 -48.86 6.02 -71.24
CA VAL A 88 -50.02 6.54 -70.47
C VAL A 88 -49.85 8.04 -70.26
N GLN A 89 -48.64 8.54 -70.02
CA GLN A 89 -48.35 9.97 -69.93
C GLN A 89 -48.52 10.66 -71.28
N GLU A 90 -48.07 10.08 -72.40
CA GLU A 90 -48.36 10.54 -73.76
C GLU A 90 -49.86 10.46 -74.03
N MET A 91 -50.57 9.42 -73.58
CA MET A 91 -52.05 9.36 -73.70
C MET A 91 -52.78 10.31 -72.74
N GLU A 92 -52.16 10.75 -71.64
CA GLU A 92 -52.70 11.74 -70.69
C GLU A 92 -52.38 13.17 -71.16
N GLU A 93 -51.22 13.39 -71.77
CA GLU A 93 -50.82 14.62 -72.45
C GLU A 93 -51.56 14.77 -73.78
N GLU A 94 -51.71 13.71 -74.57
CA GLU A 94 -52.64 13.65 -75.72
C GLU A 94 -54.09 13.77 -75.24
N SER A 95 -54.50 13.20 -74.11
CA SER A 95 -55.85 13.43 -73.55
C SER A 95 -56.02 14.89 -73.10
N ALA A 96 -54.99 15.54 -72.56
CA ALA A 96 -55.02 16.96 -72.23
C ALA A 96 -55.01 17.86 -73.48
N VAL A 97 -54.26 17.49 -74.52
CA VAL A 97 -54.26 18.15 -75.84
C VAL A 97 -55.59 17.91 -76.56
N LEU A 98 -56.18 16.71 -76.46
CA LEU A 98 -57.48 16.35 -77.01
C LEU A 98 -58.61 16.97 -76.20
N ALA A 99 -58.48 17.16 -74.89
CA ALA A 99 -59.43 17.87 -74.05
C ALA A 99 -59.37 19.39 -74.28
N THR A 100 -58.19 19.97 -74.51
CA THR A 100 -58.05 21.39 -74.89
C THR A 100 -58.38 21.64 -76.36
N SER A 101 -58.20 20.65 -77.23
CA SER A 101 -58.69 20.63 -78.62
C SER A 101 -60.21 20.47 -78.66
N LYS A 102 -60.78 19.56 -77.85
CA LYS A 102 -62.22 19.38 -77.65
C LYS A 102 -62.85 20.63 -77.04
N MET A 103 -62.25 21.23 -76.02
CA MET A 103 -62.73 22.51 -75.49
C MET A 103 -62.63 23.65 -76.51
N ARG A 104 -61.68 23.60 -77.46
CA ARG A 104 -61.66 24.49 -78.63
C ARG A 104 -62.78 24.17 -79.62
N SER A 105 -62.99 22.91 -79.99
CA SER A 105 -64.00 22.52 -80.97
C SER A 105 -65.43 22.64 -80.43
N GLU A 106 -65.64 22.43 -79.13
CA GLU A 106 -66.87 22.73 -78.41
C GLU A 106 -67.10 24.24 -78.32
N LYS A 107 -66.07 25.07 -78.11
CA LYS A 107 -66.21 26.54 -78.24
C LYS A 107 -66.56 26.97 -79.67
N ILE A 108 -65.95 26.36 -80.69
CA ILE A 108 -66.26 26.63 -82.11
C ILE A 108 -67.67 26.14 -82.45
N ALA A 109 -68.09 24.99 -81.94
CA ALA A 109 -69.45 24.46 -82.13
C ALA A 109 -70.51 25.28 -81.38
N LEU A 110 -70.20 25.80 -80.18
CA LEU A 110 -71.05 26.76 -79.46
C LEU A 110 -71.18 28.07 -80.23
N ALA A 111 -70.08 28.61 -80.75
CA ALA A 111 -70.12 29.79 -81.62
C ALA A 111 -70.97 29.55 -82.88
N ALA A 112 -70.75 28.41 -83.57
CA ALA A 112 -71.53 28.02 -84.74
C ALA A 112 -73.01 27.74 -84.41
N LEU A 113 -73.34 27.28 -83.20
CA LEU A 113 -74.72 27.12 -82.72
C LEU A 113 -75.37 28.47 -82.40
N GLN A 114 -74.64 29.42 -81.82
CA GLN A 114 -75.11 30.79 -81.63
C GLN A 114 -75.34 31.48 -82.98
N GLU A 115 -74.40 31.35 -83.92
CA GLU A 115 -74.51 31.88 -85.28
C GLU A 115 -75.68 31.24 -86.05
N ASN A 116 -75.93 29.93 -85.88
CA ASN A 116 -77.13 29.27 -86.42
C ASN A 116 -78.43 29.76 -85.77
N GLN A 117 -78.43 30.10 -84.48
CA GLN A 117 -79.59 30.72 -83.81
C GLN A 117 -79.82 32.15 -84.31
N GLU A 118 -78.77 32.93 -84.56
CA GLU A 118 -78.86 34.26 -85.15
C GLU A 118 -79.32 34.23 -86.61
N LEU A 119 -78.85 33.26 -87.41
CA LEU A 119 -79.34 33.02 -88.76
C LEU A 119 -80.82 32.61 -88.77
N LYS A 120 -81.27 31.76 -87.84
CA LYS A 120 -82.70 31.45 -87.66
C LYS A 120 -83.54 32.67 -87.27
N LYS A 121 -83.03 33.54 -86.38
CA LYS A 121 -83.67 34.82 -86.05
C LYS A 121 -83.74 35.74 -87.29
N LYS A 122 -82.68 35.80 -88.11
CA LYS A 122 -82.65 36.56 -89.37
C LYS A 122 -83.62 36.05 -90.43
N ILE A 123 -83.84 34.74 -90.53
CA ILE A 123 -84.85 34.16 -91.44
C ILE A 123 -86.25 34.63 -91.03
N LEU A 124 -86.61 34.48 -89.75
CA LEU A 124 -87.89 34.96 -89.21
C LEU A 124 -88.06 36.48 -89.35
N GLU A 125 -87.00 37.27 -89.16
CA GLU A 125 -87.00 38.71 -89.45
C GLU A 125 -87.28 39.02 -90.93
N LEU A 126 -86.70 38.25 -91.87
CA LEU A 126 -86.86 38.49 -93.30
C LEU A 126 -88.26 38.10 -93.79
N GLU A 127 -88.83 37.02 -93.27
CA GLU A 127 -90.23 36.63 -93.50
C GLU A 127 -91.20 37.70 -92.98
N ALA A 128 -90.96 38.21 -91.77
CA ALA A 128 -91.73 39.32 -91.20
C ALA A 128 -91.60 40.62 -92.03
N LYS A 129 -90.42 40.91 -92.59
CA LYS A 129 -90.18 42.08 -93.46
C LYS A 129 -90.84 41.92 -94.83
N LEU A 130 -90.91 40.72 -95.39
CA LEU A 130 -91.63 40.43 -96.63
C LEU A 130 -93.15 40.65 -96.46
N SER A 131 -93.72 40.15 -95.36
CA SER A 131 -95.13 40.41 -95.00
C SER A 131 -95.43 41.85 -94.56
N LYS A 132 -94.41 42.69 -94.36
CA LYS A 132 -94.57 44.12 -94.05
C LYS A 132 -94.70 44.93 -95.35
N CYS A 133 -93.77 44.75 -96.28
CA CYS A 133 -93.67 45.53 -97.51
C CYS A 133 -94.93 45.45 -98.41
N LEU A 134 -95.66 44.32 -98.38
CA LEU A 134 -96.90 44.15 -99.17
C LEU A 134 -98.15 44.85 -98.58
N ARG A 135 -98.15 45.22 -97.29
CA ARG A 135 -99.31 45.87 -96.64
C ARG A 135 -99.25 47.39 -96.68
N GLU A 136 -98.05 47.95 -96.65
CA GLU A 136 -97.83 49.40 -96.51
C GLU A 136 -98.20 50.22 -97.77
N ASN A 137 -98.29 49.57 -98.94
CA ASN A 137 -98.57 50.24 -100.21
C ASN A 137 -100.06 50.56 -100.43
N GLU A 138 -100.97 49.58 -100.25
CA GLU A 138 -102.37 49.71 -100.67
C GLU A 138 -103.28 50.34 -99.57
N GLU A 139 -103.02 50.09 -98.28
CA GLU A 139 -103.87 50.68 -97.22
C GLU A 139 -103.61 52.20 -97.07
N SER A 140 -102.46 52.72 -97.49
CA SER A 140 -102.16 54.16 -97.51
C SER A 140 -103.20 54.99 -98.27
N LYS A 141 -103.85 54.40 -99.29
CA LYS A 141 -104.93 55.04 -100.07
C LYS A 141 -106.34 54.78 -99.53
N ASN A 142 -106.55 53.65 -98.85
CA ASN A 142 -107.81 53.31 -98.18
C ASN A 142 -107.97 53.97 -96.79
N GLN A 143 -106.88 54.39 -96.16
CA GLN A 143 -106.86 54.89 -94.79
C GLN A 143 -107.78 56.10 -94.57
N ALA A 144 -107.83 57.04 -95.51
CA ALA A 144 -108.62 58.27 -95.36
C ALA A 144 -110.13 58.01 -95.26
N SER A 145 -110.69 57.14 -96.11
CA SER A 145 -112.13 56.84 -96.13
C SER A 145 -112.52 55.77 -95.11
N LYS A 146 -111.66 54.76 -94.89
CA LYS A 146 -111.91 53.69 -93.92
C LYS A 146 -111.88 54.21 -92.49
N ASN A 147 -111.11 55.27 -92.18
CA ASN A 147 -111.03 55.86 -90.83
C ASN A 147 -112.38 56.32 -90.25
N SER A 148 -113.32 56.80 -91.07
CA SER A 148 -114.65 57.23 -90.59
C SER A 148 -115.53 56.06 -90.13
N ARG A 149 -115.39 54.87 -90.74
CA ARG A 149 -116.02 53.63 -90.26
C ARG A 149 -115.25 53.00 -89.11
N LYS A 150 -113.92 52.93 -89.24
CA LYS A 150 -113.01 52.43 -88.19
C LYS A 150 -113.26 53.11 -86.84
N HIS A 151 -113.62 54.39 -86.77
CA HIS A 151 -113.86 55.04 -85.47
C HIS A 151 -115.08 54.50 -84.71
N MET A 152 -116.13 54.05 -85.40
CA MET A 152 -117.29 53.40 -84.77
C MET A 152 -116.99 51.93 -84.47
N GLU A 153 -116.38 51.23 -85.43
CA GLU A 153 -115.97 49.83 -85.30
C GLU A 153 -114.94 49.64 -84.17
N PHE A 154 -113.97 50.56 -84.03
CA PHE A 154 -112.93 50.56 -83.00
C PHE A 154 -113.47 50.68 -81.59
N LEU A 155 -114.57 51.41 -81.35
CA LEU A 155 -115.15 51.47 -80.00
C LEU A 155 -115.73 50.10 -79.59
N VAL A 156 -116.40 49.41 -80.51
CA VAL A 156 -116.96 48.07 -80.29
C VAL A 156 -115.86 47.00 -80.22
N GLU A 157 -114.85 47.07 -81.10
CA GLU A 157 -113.76 46.10 -81.16
C GLU A 157 -112.76 46.26 -79.99
N LEU A 158 -112.50 47.49 -79.56
CA LEU A 158 -111.68 47.76 -78.36
C LEU A 158 -112.45 47.41 -77.07
N SER A 159 -113.77 47.57 -77.02
CA SER A 159 -114.55 47.10 -75.86
C SER A 159 -114.55 45.57 -75.79
N TRP A 160 -114.68 44.87 -76.93
CA TRP A 160 -114.58 43.41 -77.00
C TRP A 160 -113.18 42.90 -76.61
N CYS A 161 -112.10 43.56 -77.06
CA CYS A 161 -110.73 43.22 -76.66
C CYS A 161 -110.41 43.50 -75.18
N LEU A 162 -111.22 44.32 -74.50
CA LEU A 162 -111.15 44.60 -73.06
C LEU A 162 -112.24 43.86 -72.25
N ASP A 163 -113.02 42.99 -72.91
CA ASP A 163 -114.16 42.22 -72.38
C ASP A 163 -115.21 43.09 -71.66
N MET A 164 -115.58 44.22 -72.27
CA MET A 164 -116.56 45.19 -71.77
C MET A 164 -117.71 45.43 -72.76
N ASP A 165 -118.95 45.35 -72.27
CA ASP A 165 -120.15 45.75 -73.04
C ASP A 165 -120.51 47.22 -72.80
N ILE A 166 -120.55 47.96 -73.91
CA ILE A 166 -120.81 49.39 -73.99
C ILE A 166 -122.09 49.74 -74.75
N THR A 167 -122.84 48.75 -75.24
CA THR A 167 -123.93 48.93 -76.22
C THR A 167 -125.10 49.82 -75.75
N ASN A 168 -125.24 50.05 -74.45
CA ASN A 168 -126.28 50.89 -73.83
C ASN A 168 -125.72 51.94 -72.87
N ARG A 169 -124.50 52.45 -73.10
CA ARG A 169 -123.88 53.51 -72.26
C ARG A 169 -123.81 54.83 -73.03
N GLU A 170 -124.13 55.93 -72.36
CA GLU A 170 -124.29 57.25 -73.00
C GLU A 170 -122.93 57.87 -73.42
N GLU A 171 -121.84 57.61 -72.68
CA GLU A 171 -120.46 58.03 -73.03
C GLU A 171 -119.47 56.86 -72.95
N PRO A 172 -119.50 55.89 -73.89
CA PRO A 172 -118.72 54.65 -73.77
C PRO A 172 -117.20 54.87 -73.86
N GLN A 173 -116.77 56.00 -74.42
CA GLN A 173 -115.37 56.41 -74.52
C GLN A 173 -114.74 56.61 -73.13
N GLN A 174 -115.51 57.11 -72.17
CA GLN A 174 -115.01 57.46 -70.84
C GLN A 174 -114.72 56.21 -69.98
N ASP A 175 -115.60 55.22 -70.04
CA ASP A 175 -115.42 53.92 -69.38
C ASP A 175 -114.19 53.18 -69.94
N LEU A 176 -113.99 53.17 -71.27
CA LEU A 176 -112.78 52.58 -71.86
C LEU A 176 -111.49 53.31 -71.45
N ILE A 177 -111.50 54.65 -71.40
CA ILE A 177 -110.35 55.43 -70.90
C ILE A 177 -110.04 55.07 -69.45
N SER A 178 -111.05 54.80 -68.62
CA SER A 178 -110.85 54.36 -67.23
C SER A 178 -110.14 52.99 -67.15
N LYS A 179 -110.56 52.00 -67.96
CA LYS A 179 -109.94 50.66 -67.97
C LYS A 179 -108.53 50.68 -68.55
N VAL A 180 -108.27 51.49 -69.58
CA VAL A 180 -106.90 51.74 -70.07
C VAL A 180 -106.05 52.42 -69.01
N SER A 181 -106.60 53.35 -68.21
CA SER A 181 -105.90 53.97 -67.08
C SER A 181 -105.53 52.96 -65.98
N GLU A 182 -106.40 51.98 -65.69
CA GLU A 182 -106.07 50.86 -64.79
C GLU A 182 -104.92 50.02 -65.35
N LEU A 183 -105.02 49.56 -66.60
CA LEU A 183 -103.94 48.78 -67.25
C LEU A 183 -102.62 49.56 -67.32
N CYS A 184 -102.65 50.89 -67.48
CA CYS A 184 -101.45 51.73 -67.38
C CYS A 184 -100.87 51.78 -65.96
N LYS A 185 -101.70 51.80 -64.90
CA LYS A 185 -101.24 51.73 -63.50
C LYS A 185 -100.67 50.35 -63.17
N GLU A 186 -101.32 49.27 -63.62
CA GLU A 186 -100.82 47.90 -63.50
C GLU A 186 -99.49 47.72 -64.24
N ASN A 187 -99.37 48.23 -65.47
CA ASN A 187 -98.12 48.20 -66.25
C ASN A 187 -97.00 49.00 -65.56
N ALA A 188 -97.31 50.16 -64.95
CA ALA A 188 -96.36 50.92 -64.14
C ALA A 188 -95.94 50.17 -62.85
N PHE A 189 -96.89 49.50 -62.19
CA PHE A 189 -96.62 48.67 -61.01
C PHE A 189 -95.76 47.44 -61.35
N VAL A 190 -96.05 46.73 -62.43
CA VAL A 190 -95.25 45.61 -62.93
C VAL A 190 -93.85 46.07 -63.34
N LYS A 191 -93.70 47.26 -63.95
CA LYS A 191 -92.38 47.87 -64.18
C LYS A 191 -91.64 48.18 -62.88
N GLY A 192 -92.34 48.66 -61.85
CA GLY A 192 -91.77 48.82 -60.51
C GLY A 192 -91.31 47.50 -59.89
N GLN A 193 -92.09 46.42 -60.06
CA GLN A 193 -91.68 45.07 -59.65
C GLN A 193 -90.46 44.56 -60.43
N ILE A 194 -90.39 44.81 -61.74
CA ILE A 194 -89.23 44.46 -62.57
C ILE A 194 -87.98 45.19 -62.07
N VAL A 195 -88.04 46.51 -61.84
CA VAL A 195 -86.90 47.28 -61.30
C VAL A 195 -86.48 46.76 -59.92
N ALA A 196 -87.41 46.46 -59.01
CA ALA A 196 -87.07 45.88 -57.71
C ALA A 196 -86.46 44.47 -57.80
N LEU A 197 -86.85 43.67 -58.81
CA LEU A 197 -86.23 42.38 -59.11
C LEU A 197 -84.84 42.55 -59.74
N GLU A 198 -84.64 43.52 -60.62
CA GLU A 198 -83.33 43.87 -61.18
C GLU A 198 -82.38 44.39 -60.09
N GLU A 199 -82.86 45.21 -59.14
CA GLU A 199 -82.10 45.67 -57.98
C GLU A 199 -81.69 44.51 -57.06
N THR A 200 -82.62 43.61 -56.71
CA THR A 200 -82.30 42.44 -55.86
C THR A 200 -81.37 41.43 -56.56
N ILE A 201 -81.50 41.24 -57.88
CA ILE A 201 -80.54 40.45 -58.67
C ILE A 201 -79.15 41.10 -58.65
N ASN A 202 -79.05 42.43 -58.84
CA ASN A 202 -77.78 43.15 -58.76
C ASN A 202 -77.14 43.03 -57.36
N VAL A 203 -77.92 43.18 -56.29
CA VAL A 203 -77.45 42.97 -54.91
C VAL A 203 -76.90 41.56 -54.74
N HIS A 204 -77.64 40.52 -55.12
CA HIS A 204 -77.17 39.13 -55.02
C HIS A 204 -75.95 38.83 -55.91
N GLU A 205 -75.81 39.46 -57.08
CA GLU A 205 -74.60 39.31 -57.90
C GLU A 205 -73.38 39.97 -57.23
N MET A 206 -73.56 41.13 -56.59
CA MET A 206 -72.51 41.82 -55.83
C MET A 206 -72.14 41.05 -54.54
N GLU A 207 -73.12 40.49 -53.83
CA GLU A 207 -72.89 39.56 -52.71
C GLU A 207 -72.15 38.30 -53.16
N SER A 208 -72.51 37.73 -54.33
CA SER A 208 -71.83 36.57 -54.91
C SER A 208 -70.37 36.89 -55.28
N LYS A 209 -70.09 38.09 -55.79
CA LYS A 209 -68.71 38.56 -56.05
C LYS A 209 -67.92 38.72 -54.76
N ALA A 210 -68.44 39.46 -53.77
CA ALA A 210 -67.79 39.67 -52.48
C ALA A 210 -67.55 38.36 -51.69
N SER A 211 -68.49 37.41 -51.79
CA SER A 211 -68.35 36.06 -51.23
C SER A 211 -67.23 35.27 -51.92
N ARG A 212 -67.17 35.32 -53.25
CA ARG A 212 -66.16 34.62 -54.07
C ARG A 212 -64.76 35.18 -53.85
N GLU A 213 -64.62 36.50 -53.77
CA GLU A 213 -63.36 37.15 -53.38
C GLU A 213 -62.94 36.77 -51.96
N THR A 214 -63.88 36.67 -51.03
CA THR A 214 -63.61 36.25 -49.65
C THR A 214 -63.19 34.78 -49.57
N ILE A 215 -63.81 33.89 -50.37
CA ILE A 215 -63.36 32.51 -50.53
C ILE A 215 -61.95 32.45 -51.13
N MET A 216 -61.64 33.23 -52.18
CA MET A 216 -60.29 33.29 -52.75
C MET A 216 -59.24 33.81 -51.76
N ARG A 217 -59.59 34.80 -50.92
CA ARG A 217 -58.73 35.32 -49.85
C ARG A 217 -58.45 34.24 -48.80
N LEU A 218 -59.49 33.57 -48.31
CA LEU A 218 -59.38 32.47 -47.34
C LEU A 218 -58.59 31.28 -47.91
N VAL A 219 -58.81 30.89 -49.17
CA VAL A 219 -58.02 29.84 -49.83
C VAL A 219 -56.55 30.24 -49.96
N SER A 220 -56.25 31.52 -50.21
CA SER A 220 -54.88 32.04 -50.26
C SER A 220 -54.22 32.06 -48.89
N GLU A 221 -54.97 32.43 -47.84
CA GLU A 221 -54.52 32.40 -46.44
C GLU A 221 -54.29 30.96 -45.95
N VAL A 222 -55.22 30.04 -46.19
CA VAL A 222 -55.05 28.61 -45.89
C VAL A 222 -53.84 28.03 -46.64
N SER A 223 -53.66 28.37 -47.92
CA SER A 223 -52.48 27.95 -48.69
C SER A 223 -51.17 28.52 -48.14
N ARG A 224 -51.20 29.73 -47.56
CA ARG A 224 -50.05 30.38 -46.90
C ARG A 224 -49.76 29.73 -45.56
N GLU A 225 -50.76 29.47 -44.72
CA GLU A 225 -50.59 28.80 -43.44
C GLU A 225 -50.17 27.33 -43.62
N GLN A 226 -50.68 26.63 -44.63
CA GLN A 226 -50.26 25.27 -44.96
C GLN A 226 -48.78 25.21 -45.39
N LYS A 227 -48.31 26.20 -46.16
CA LYS A 227 -46.88 26.37 -46.49
C LYS A 227 -46.03 26.68 -45.24
N ARG A 228 -46.50 27.54 -44.35
CA ARG A 228 -45.83 27.85 -43.07
C ARG A 228 -45.78 26.64 -42.14
N ALA A 229 -46.87 25.88 -42.02
CA ALA A 229 -46.92 24.64 -41.25
C ALA A 229 -45.95 23.59 -41.82
N ALA A 230 -45.87 23.44 -43.14
CA ALA A 230 -44.89 22.57 -43.78
C ALA A 230 -43.43 23.02 -43.55
N SER A 231 -43.17 24.32 -43.46
CA SER A 231 -41.86 24.86 -43.07
C SER A 231 -41.53 24.54 -41.62
N CYS A 232 -42.45 24.86 -40.69
CA CYS A 232 -42.34 24.58 -39.26
C CYS A 232 -42.15 23.08 -38.95
N ILE A 233 -42.81 22.19 -39.69
CA ILE A 233 -42.59 20.73 -39.59
C ILE A 233 -41.15 20.37 -40.01
N LYS A 234 -40.65 20.89 -41.13
CA LYS A 234 -39.26 20.65 -41.57
C LYS A 234 -38.23 21.22 -40.60
N GLU A 235 -38.45 22.43 -40.10
CA GLU A 235 -37.61 23.09 -39.10
C GLU A 235 -37.57 22.29 -37.80
N LYS A 236 -38.72 21.75 -37.35
CA LYS A 236 -38.80 20.81 -36.23
C LYS A 236 -38.08 19.48 -36.51
N GLU A 237 -38.17 18.94 -37.72
CA GLU A 237 -37.45 17.72 -38.11
C GLU A 237 -35.93 17.93 -38.14
N THR A 238 -35.44 19.10 -38.56
CA THR A 238 -34.02 19.45 -38.46
C THR A 238 -33.60 19.63 -37.01
N LEU A 239 -34.36 20.40 -36.20
CA LEU A 239 -34.06 20.60 -34.78
C LEU A 239 -34.06 19.29 -33.98
N ASN A 240 -34.93 18.33 -34.32
CA ASN A 240 -34.90 16.99 -33.73
C ASN A 240 -33.61 16.23 -34.09
N LYS A 241 -33.16 16.26 -35.36
CA LYS A 241 -31.91 15.62 -35.80
C LYS A 241 -30.68 16.26 -35.15
N ASP A 242 -30.70 17.58 -34.99
CA ASP A 242 -29.63 18.32 -34.31
C ASP A 242 -29.62 18.00 -32.80
N LEU A 243 -30.80 17.87 -32.18
CA LEU A 243 -30.96 17.43 -30.78
C LEU A 243 -30.44 16.00 -30.58
N ASP A 244 -30.83 15.05 -31.41
CA ASP A 244 -30.35 13.66 -31.35
C ASP A 244 -28.83 13.59 -31.51
N SER A 245 -28.28 14.37 -32.44
CA SER A 245 -26.83 14.50 -32.66
C SER A 245 -26.11 15.10 -31.46
N ALA A 246 -26.67 16.16 -30.85
CA ALA A 246 -26.14 16.78 -29.64
C ALA A 246 -26.24 15.84 -28.42
N VAL A 247 -27.30 15.04 -28.31
CA VAL A 247 -27.45 14.01 -27.27
C VAL A 247 -26.42 12.90 -27.44
N ALA A 248 -26.16 12.43 -28.66
CA ALA A 248 -25.11 11.46 -28.95
C ALA A 248 -23.71 12.00 -28.61
N ALA A 249 -23.42 13.25 -28.97
CA ALA A 249 -22.17 13.94 -28.61
C ALA A 249 -22.02 14.10 -27.08
N ARG A 250 -23.10 14.46 -26.37
CA ARG A 250 -23.12 14.53 -24.90
C ARG A 250 -22.81 13.17 -24.27
N GLN A 251 -23.42 12.09 -24.75
CA GLN A 251 -23.15 10.73 -24.28
C GLN A 251 -21.71 10.27 -24.57
N GLN A 252 -21.10 10.73 -25.67
CA GLN A 252 -19.68 10.49 -25.96
C GLN A 252 -18.79 11.17 -24.92
N LEU A 253 -19.00 12.47 -24.68
CA LEU A 253 -18.25 13.24 -23.68
C LEU A 253 -18.44 12.68 -22.26
N GLU A 254 -19.64 12.24 -21.87
CA GLU A 254 -19.86 11.57 -20.57
C GLU A 254 -19.09 10.23 -20.46
N ARG A 255 -18.89 9.50 -21.55
CA ARG A 255 -18.08 8.27 -21.55
C ARG A 255 -16.59 8.60 -21.43
N GLU A 256 -16.12 9.65 -22.09
CA GLU A 256 -14.75 10.15 -21.96
C GLU A 256 -14.45 10.70 -20.55
N VAL A 257 -15.36 11.49 -19.96
CA VAL A 257 -15.24 11.99 -18.58
C VAL A 257 -15.13 10.85 -17.57
N ARG A 258 -15.92 9.77 -17.72
CA ARG A 258 -15.79 8.55 -16.89
C ARG A 258 -14.41 7.90 -17.02
N ILE A 259 -13.91 7.70 -18.25
CA ILE A 259 -12.58 7.14 -18.50
C ILE A 259 -11.46 8.03 -17.90
N VAL A 260 -11.60 9.35 -17.97
CA VAL A 260 -10.66 10.30 -17.36
C VAL A 260 -10.72 10.25 -15.83
N GLN A 261 -11.91 10.14 -15.23
CA GLN A 261 -12.09 9.97 -13.78
C GLN A 261 -11.52 8.62 -13.29
N GLU A 262 -11.74 7.53 -14.02
CA GLU A 262 -11.14 6.22 -13.73
C GLU A 262 -9.61 6.27 -13.78
N ARG A 263 -9.03 6.93 -14.80
CA ARG A 263 -7.59 7.17 -14.91
C ARG A 263 -7.05 8.05 -13.78
N LEU A 264 -7.78 9.10 -13.38
CA LEU A 264 -7.41 9.95 -12.25
C LEU A 264 -7.40 9.18 -10.93
N VAL A 265 -8.43 8.36 -10.67
CA VAL A 265 -8.52 7.50 -9.48
C VAL A 265 -7.42 6.42 -9.49
N ALA A 266 -7.08 5.85 -10.65
CA ALA A 266 -5.94 4.94 -10.78
C ALA A 266 -4.60 5.65 -10.49
N GLY A 267 -4.39 6.85 -11.04
CA GLY A 267 -3.22 7.69 -10.78
C GLY A 267 -3.07 8.04 -9.29
N GLN A 268 -4.16 8.44 -8.63
CA GLN A 268 -4.17 8.72 -7.19
C GLN A 268 -3.75 7.49 -6.37
N ARG A 269 -4.27 6.29 -6.69
CA ARG A 269 -3.90 5.04 -6.00
C ARG A 269 -2.41 4.71 -6.14
N VAL A 270 -1.83 4.97 -7.30
CA VAL A 270 -0.38 4.78 -7.57
C VAL A 270 0.45 5.82 -6.82
N TRP A 271 0.04 7.10 -6.82
CA TRP A 271 0.69 8.15 -6.05
C TRP A 271 0.64 7.87 -4.53
N ASP A 272 -0.52 7.48 -3.99
CA ASP A 272 -0.66 7.09 -2.59
C ASP A 272 0.24 5.88 -2.23
N ALA A 273 0.45 4.95 -3.17
CA ALA A 273 1.35 3.82 -2.99
C ALA A 273 2.82 4.26 -2.94
N SER A 274 3.26 5.07 -3.92
CA SER A 274 4.61 5.64 -3.94
C SER A 274 4.90 6.50 -2.70
N MET A 275 3.93 7.29 -2.23
CA MET A 275 4.03 8.05 -0.98
C MET A 275 4.16 7.15 0.25
N ARG A 276 3.47 6.00 0.28
CA ARG A 276 3.62 5.00 1.35
C ARG A 276 5.01 4.36 1.32
N GLU A 277 5.51 3.95 0.15
CA GLU A 277 6.85 3.40 -0.06
C GLU A 277 7.95 4.39 0.33
N LEU A 278 7.85 5.66 -0.10
CA LEU A 278 8.76 6.74 0.28
C LEU A 278 8.74 6.98 1.80
N SER A 279 7.58 6.86 2.46
CA SER A 279 7.49 6.94 3.93
C SER A 279 8.15 5.76 4.65
N LEU A 280 8.21 4.58 4.02
CA LEU A 280 8.90 3.39 4.54
C LEU A 280 10.41 3.51 4.33
N LEU A 281 10.84 3.91 3.13
CA LEU A 281 12.24 4.22 2.80
C LEU A 281 12.81 5.31 3.71
N LYS A 282 12.05 6.36 4.01
CA LYS A 282 12.49 7.39 4.97
C LYS A 282 12.68 6.83 6.38
N LYS A 283 11.79 5.93 6.84
CA LYS A 283 11.92 5.26 8.15
C LYS A 283 13.12 4.33 8.20
N SER A 284 13.35 3.51 7.18
CA SER A 284 14.52 2.63 7.12
C SER A 284 15.82 3.43 7.00
N SER A 285 15.84 4.51 6.22
CA SER A 285 16.98 5.43 6.16
C SER A 285 17.32 6.04 7.52
N CYS A 286 16.33 6.57 8.26
CA CYS A 286 16.57 7.10 9.61
C CYS A 286 17.00 6.01 10.60
N GLY A 287 16.49 4.77 10.46
CA GLY A 287 16.94 3.63 11.25
C GLY A 287 18.39 3.24 10.97
N LEU A 288 18.78 3.16 9.70
CA LEU A 288 20.16 2.90 9.26
C LEU A 288 21.11 4.02 9.69
N GLU A 289 20.70 5.29 9.61
CA GLU A 289 21.47 6.44 10.09
C GLU A 289 21.68 6.38 11.61
N GLY A 290 20.66 5.98 12.37
CA GLY A 290 20.77 5.71 13.81
C GLY A 290 21.78 4.60 14.12
N SER A 291 21.66 3.44 13.46
CA SER A 291 22.59 2.31 13.64
C SER A 291 24.02 2.61 13.18
N LEU A 292 24.19 3.41 12.11
CA LEU A 292 25.49 3.88 11.67
C LEU A 292 26.11 4.84 12.69
N LYS A 293 25.30 5.71 13.31
CA LYS A 293 25.75 6.61 14.36
C LYS A 293 26.18 5.84 15.61
N SER A 294 25.38 4.88 16.10
CA SER A 294 25.77 4.06 17.25
C SER A 294 27.02 3.24 16.94
N SER A 295 27.09 2.56 15.80
CA SER A 295 28.29 1.82 15.37
C SER A 295 29.54 2.70 15.28
N LYS A 296 29.40 3.97 14.88
CA LYS A 296 30.50 4.95 14.87
C LYS A 296 30.88 5.44 16.27
N GLU A 297 29.97 5.42 17.23
CA GLU A 297 30.22 5.73 18.64
C GLU A 297 30.86 4.52 19.35
N ASP A 298 30.40 3.30 19.08
CA ASP A 298 31.01 2.04 19.51
C ASP A 298 32.44 1.89 18.98
N ALA A 299 32.67 2.16 17.69
CA ALA A 299 34.00 2.11 17.09
C ALA A 299 34.98 3.15 17.69
N LYS A 300 34.48 4.35 18.05
CA LYS A 300 35.27 5.34 18.80
C LYS A 300 35.59 4.84 20.21
N ALA A 301 34.63 4.24 20.91
CA ALA A 301 34.85 3.69 22.24
C ALA A 301 35.89 2.58 22.20
N ALA A 302 35.76 1.61 21.29
CA ALA A 302 36.74 0.54 21.07
C ALA A 302 38.14 1.08 20.72
N HIS A 303 38.22 2.09 19.84
CA HIS A 303 39.51 2.72 19.51
C HIS A 303 40.12 3.47 20.70
N SER A 304 39.32 4.12 21.55
CA SER A 304 39.82 4.76 22.77
C SER A 304 40.33 3.73 23.79
N LEU A 305 39.65 2.60 23.96
CA LEU A 305 40.10 1.48 24.80
C LEU A 305 41.40 0.86 24.25
N PHE A 306 41.54 0.72 22.94
CA PHE A 306 42.77 0.24 22.31
C PHE A 306 43.95 1.21 22.49
N ASN A 307 43.72 2.51 22.51
CA ASN A 307 44.76 3.50 22.83
C ASN A 307 45.19 3.41 24.30
N VAL A 308 44.24 3.34 25.25
CA VAL A 308 44.54 3.12 26.68
C VAL A 308 45.27 1.79 26.92
N PHE A 309 44.93 0.74 26.17
CA PHE A 309 45.63 -0.55 26.23
C PHE A 309 47.09 -0.47 25.74
N LYS A 310 47.36 0.29 24.67
CA LYS A 310 48.75 0.56 24.22
C LYS A 310 49.51 1.43 25.21
N GLU A 311 48.86 2.38 25.87
CA GLU A 311 49.44 3.17 26.96
C GLU A 311 49.86 2.25 28.12
N GLN A 312 48.96 1.40 28.61
CA GLN A 312 49.27 0.41 29.66
C GLN A 312 50.41 -0.56 29.29
N ILE A 313 50.49 -1.01 28.04
CA ILE A 313 51.59 -1.88 27.59
C ILE A 313 52.90 -1.10 27.44
N ALA A 314 52.87 0.14 26.93
CA ALA A 314 54.07 0.97 26.84
C ALA A 314 54.63 1.33 28.23
N ASP A 315 53.77 1.63 29.20
CA ASP A 315 54.16 1.86 30.59
C ASP A 315 54.76 0.58 31.21
N LEU A 316 54.16 -0.59 30.99
CA LEU A 316 54.64 -1.87 31.53
C LEU A 316 55.97 -2.35 30.89
N LEU A 317 56.21 -2.03 29.62
CA LEU A 317 57.46 -2.34 28.91
C LEU A 317 58.55 -1.26 29.13
N SER A 318 58.17 -0.12 29.70
CA SER A 318 59.11 0.91 30.12
C SER A 318 59.84 0.50 31.39
N SER A 319 61.06 1.00 31.54
CA SER A 319 61.89 0.80 32.73
C SER A 319 62.63 2.09 33.07
N ASN A 320 63.29 2.11 34.22
CA ASN A 320 64.06 3.26 34.71
C ASN A 320 65.17 3.75 33.75
N LEU A 321 65.45 3.02 32.65
CA LEU A 321 66.45 3.35 31.64
C LEU A 321 65.88 3.52 30.22
N VAL A 322 64.64 3.08 29.95
CA VAL A 322 64.04 3.08 28.60
C VAL A 322 62.54 3.39 28.70
N THR A 323 62.09 4.48 28.09
CA THR A 323 60.67 4.83 27.97
C THR A 323 60.14 4.43 26.60
N VAL A 324 59.12 3.60 26.58
CA VAL A 324 58.43 3.14 25.36
C VAL A 324 57.31 4.12 25.00
N LYS A 325 57.04 4.31 23.71
CA LYS A 325 55.90 5.12 23.25
C LYS A 325 54.67 4.22 23.05
N PRO A 326 53.43 4.72 23.25
CA PRO A 326 52.18 3.96 23.03
C PRO A 326 51.79 3.80 21.54
N SER A 327 52.77 3.43 20.72
CA SER A 327 52.58 3.00 19.33
C SER A 327 52.88 1.50 19.21
N GLU A 328 52.22 0.83 18.27
CA GLU A 328 52.31 -0.63 18.11
C GLU A 328 53.74 -1.04 17.73
N GLU A 329 54.40 -0.24 16.89
CA GLU A 329 55.76 -0.45 16.41
C GLU A 329 56.78 -0.34 17.56
N ALA A 330 56.65 0.67 18.42
CA ALA A 330 57.54 0.87 19.56
C ALA A 330 57.37 -0.23 20.63
N ILE A 331 56.14 -0.68 20.85
CA ILE A 331 55.81 -1.81 21.73
C ILE A 331 56.42 -3.11 21.19
N VAL A 332 56.22 -3.41 19.90
CA VAL A 332 56.73 -4.64 19.26
C VAL A 332 58.25 -4.67 19.22
N GLU A 333 58.91 -3.55 18.90
CA GLU A 333 60.38 -3.50 18.91
C GLU A 333 60.94 -3.66 20.32
N ARG A 334 60.31 -3.06 21.34
CA ARG A 334 60.74 -3.24 22.73
C ARG A 334 60.59 -4.69 23.22
N ILE A 335 59.51 -5.37 22.84
CA ILE A 335 59.33 -6.81 23.12
C ILE A 335 60.46 -7.62 22.46
N ARG A 336 60.85 -7.28 21.23
CA ARG A 336 61.97 -7.92 20.51
C ARG A 336 63.31 -7.67 21.20
N GLU A 337 63.59 -6.45 21.64
CA GLU A 337 64.79 -6.12 22.44
C GLU A 337 64.85 -6.97 23.72
N VAL A 338 63.76 -7.04 24.48
CA VAL A 338 63.69 -7.81 25.73
C VAL A 338 63.90 -9.31 25.49
N GLY A 339 63.29 -9.87 24.43
CA GLY A 339 63.51 -11.26 24.03
C GLY A 339 64.97 -11.55 23.63
N ASN A 340 65.60 -10.64 22.90
CA ASN A 340 67.03 -10.75 22.56
C ASN A 340 67.93 -10.68 23.80
N MET A 341 67.60 -9.81 24.76
CA MET A 341 68.30 -9.74 26.06
C MET A 341 68.12 -11.04 26.86
N GLU A 342 66.92 -11.61 26.92
CA GLU A 342 66.68 -12.88 27.60
C GLU A 342 67.45 -14.04 26.95
N GLU A 343 67.43 -14.17 25.63
CA GLU A 343 68.17 -15.23 24.96
C GLU A 343 69.69 -15.07 25.16
N SER A 344 70.22 -13.84 25.20
CA SER A 344 71.63 -13.59 25.56
C SER A 344 71.95 -14.02 27.00
N ARG A 345 71.04 -13.79 27.95
CA ARG A 345 71.15 -14.23 29.35
C ARG A 345 71.08 -15.76 29.46
N LYS A 346 70.20 -16.40 28.69
CA LYS A 346 70.05 -17.86 28.62
C LYS A 346 71.32 -18.53 28.09
N ASN A 347 71.94 -17.97 27.05
CA ASN A 347 73.24 -18.44 26.57
C ASN A 347 74.35 -18.29 27.62
N MET A 348 74.37 -17.17 28.38
CA MET A 348 75.29 -16.99 29.50
C MET A 348 75.05 -18.00 30.64
N VAL A 349 73.78 -18.30 30.97
CA VAL A 349 73.43 -19.33 31.96
C VAL A 349 73.95 -20.69 31.51
N SER A 350 73.70 -21.13 30.27
CA SER A 350 74.21 -22.42 29.79
C SER A 350 75.74 -22.48 29.65
N GLN A 351 76.41 -21.34 29.44
CA GLN A 351 77.87 -21.26 29.55
C GLN A 351 78.35 -21.48 31.00
N LEU A 352 77.62 -20.97 32.00
CA LEU A 352 77.92 -21.18 33.42
C LEU A 352 77.57 -22.61 33.87
N GLU A 353 76.45 -23.17 33.41
CA GLU A 353 76.07 -24.58 33.65
C GLU A 353 77.15 -25.54 33.13
N ALA A 354 77.70 -25.29 31.93
CA ALA A 354 78.81 -26.07 31.38
C ALA A 354 80.11 -25.91 32.18
N GLN A 355 80.38 -24.73 32.75
CA GLN A 355 81.52 -24.53 33.67
C GLN A 355 81.32 -25.27 35.00
N VAL A 356 80.11 -25.25 35.55
CA VAL A 356 79.75 -26.00 36.78
C VAL A 356 79.87 -27.51 36.56
N ALA A 357 79.36 -28.03 35.44
CA ALA A 357 79.50 -29.45 35.09
C ALA A 357 80.98 -29.87 35.03
N LYS A 358 81.83 -29.08 34.36
CA LYS A 358 83.28 -29.32 34.30
C LYS A 358 83.96 -29.27 35.67
N LEU A 359 83.52 -28.38 36.57
CA LEU A 359 84.02 -28.31 37.95
C LEU A 359 83.57 -29.51 38.79
N ILE A 360 82.36 -30.04 38.53
CA ILE A 360 81.88 -31.29 39.16
C ILE A 360 82.72 -32.48 38.70
N GLU A 361 82.95 -32.67 37.39
CA GLU A 361 83.83 -33.74 36.86
C GLU A 361 85.24 -33.67 37.49
N GLN A 362 85.80 -32.45 37.64
CA GLN A 362 87.09 -32.25 38.29
C GLN A 362 87.06 -32.60 39.78
N LEU A 363 85.98 -32.24 40.50
CA LEU A 363 85.80 -32.56 41.92
C LEU A 363 85.58 -34.06 42.15
N GLU A 364 84.80 -34.73 41.30
CA GLU A 364 84.60 -36.19 41.33
C GLU A 364 85.92 -36.93 41.08
N HIS A 365 86.72 -36.49 40.09
CA HIS A 365 88.05 -37.06 39.83
C HIS A 365 89.00 -36.90 41.03
N GLN A 366 89.04 -35.71 41.65
CA GLN A 366 89.82 -35.47 42.86
C GLN A 366 89.32 -36.30 44.06
N THR A 367 88.00 -36.45 44.20
CA THR A 367 87.38 -37.25 45.27
C THR A 367 87.70 -38.73 45.10
N GLY A 368 87.66 -39.26 43.88
CA GLY A 368 88.06 -40.63 43.57
C GLY A 368 89.55 -40.88 43.85
N LEU A 369 90.43 -39.93 43.50
CA LEU A 369 91.86 -40.00 43.82
C LEU A 369 92.12 -39.95 45.34
N HIS A 370 91.38 -39.11 46.06
CA HIS A 370 91.44 -39.04 47.53
C HIS A 370 90.95 -40.35 48.16
N GLN A 371 89.85 -40.93 47.68
CA GLN A 371 89.32 -42.21 48.18
C GLN A 371 90.29 -43.38 47.92
N GLN A 372 90.93 -43.45 46.75
CA GLN A 372 92.00 -44.42 46.49
C GLN A 372 93.19 -44.22 47.42
N THR A 373 93.55 -42.97 47.74
CA THR A 373 94.64 -42.66 48.67
C THR A 373 94.29 -43.08 50.10
N LEU A 374 93.05 -42.83 50.54
CA LEU A 374 92.54 -43.27 51.83
C LEU A 374 92.50 -44.80 51.97
N GLN A 375 92.05 -45.53 50.94
CA GLN A 375 92.09 -46.99 50.92
C GLN A 375 93.53 -47.53 51.01
N ARG A 376 94.51 -46.89 50.35
CA ARG A 376 95.93 -47.25 50.49
C ARG A 376 96.44 -46.99 51.91
N ALA A 377 96.05 -45.89 52.54
CA ALA A 377 96.41 -45.58 53.92
C ALA A 377 95.81 -46.62 54.89
N GLN A 378 94.52 -46.94 54.77
CA GLN A 378 93.85 -47.97 55.57
C GLN A 378 94.47 -49.35 55.41
N ASN A 379 94.84 -49.75 54.17
CA ASN A 379 95.54 -51.02 53.95
C ASN A 379 96.94 -51.04 54.59
N ALA A 380 97.66 -49.91 54.58
CA ALA A 380 98.95 -49.78 55.26
C ALA A 380 98.81 -49.75 56.79
N GLU A 381 97.72 -49.18 57.31
CA GLU A 381 97.36 -49.17 58.73
C GLU A 381 97.04 -50.58 59.24
N ILE A 382 96.26 -51.37 58.50
CA ILE A 382 96.00 -52.79 58.79
C ILE A 382 97.31 -53.61 58.76
N GLN A 383 98.20 -53.37 57.80
CA GLN A 383 99.52 -54.02 57.76
C GLN A 383 100.39 -53.62 58.96
N PHE A 384 100.38 -52.36 59.35
CA PHE A 384 101.11 -51.85 60.51
C PHE A 384 100.56 -52.40 61.84
N GLU A 385 99.24 -52.53 61.99
CA GLU A 385 98.60 -53.14 63.15
C GLU A 385 98.93 -54.64 63.24
N THR A 386 98.98 -55.34 62.10
CA THR A 386 99.40 -56.75 62.02
C THR A 386 100.87 -56.91 62.46
N LEU A 387 101.77 -56.12 61.86
CA LEU A 387 103.21 -56.11 62.22
C LEU A 387 103.44 -55.69 63.68
N ARG A 388 102.63 -54.77 64.22
CA ARG A 388 102.65 -54.40 65.64
C ARG A 388 102.27 -55.59 66.53
N GLY A 389 101.24 -56.34 66.16
CA GLY A 389 100.84 -57.58 66.85
C GLY A 389 101.96 -58.62 66.87
N GLU A 390 102.60 -58.85 65.71
CA GLU A 390 103.76 -59.73 65.59
C GLU A 390 104.93 -59.27 66.47
N VAL A 391 105.25 -57.97 66.48
CA VAL A 391 106.29 -57.39 67.36
C VAL A 391 105.95 -57.58 68.83
N THR A 392 104.71 -57.27 69.27
CA THR A 392 104.33 -57.47 70.68
C THR A 392 104.37 -58.94 71.10
N HIS A 393 104.03 -59.86 70.20
CA HIS A 393 104.15 -61.30 70.47
C HIS A 393 105.61 -61.73 70.63
N LEU A 394 106.52 -61.24 69.78
CA LEU A 394 107.96 -61.49 69.89
C LEU A 394 108.59 -60.84 71.14
N GLU A 395 108.08 -59.68 71.57
CA GLU A 395 108.46 -59.05 72.85
C GLU A 395 108.00 -59.89 74.05
N GLU A 396 106.77 -60.42 74.03
CA GLU A 396 106.26 -61.36 75.04
C GLU A 396 107.05 -62.68 75.07
N GLU A 397 107.37 -63.26 73.92
CA GLU A 397 108.24 -64.45 73.84
C GLU A 397 109.63 -64.17 74.42
N LEU A 398 110.25 -63.04 74.06
CA LEU A 398 111.56 -62.63 74.58
C LEU A 398 111.54 -62.46 76.10
N LEU A 399 110.54 -61.74 76.63
CA LEU A 399 110.34 -61.54 78.07
C LEU A 399 110.14 -62.87 78.81
N SER A 400 109.36 -63.81 78.22
CA SER A 400 109.22 -65.15 78.77
C SER A 400 110.55 -65.91 78.80
N GLY A 401 111.38 -65.72 77.76
CA GLY A 401 112.72 -66.25 77.66
C GLY A 401 113.66 -65.69 78.74
N ASP A 402 113.60 -64.40 79.05
CA ASP A 402 114.38 -63.80 80.14
C ASP A 402 113.93 -64.29 81.53
N VAL A 403 112.62 -64.35 81.80
CA VAL A 403 112.10 -64.91 83.07
C VAL A 403 112.55 -66.38 83.25
N MET A 404 112.62 -67.16 82.18
CA MET A 404 113.14 -68.53 82.21
C MET A 404 114.67 -68.59 82.39
N ARG A 405 115.43 -67.66 81.78
CA ARG A 405 116.88 -67.51 82.00
C ARG A 405 117.20 -67.16 83.46
N ASP A 406 116.49 -66.20 84.03
CA ASP A 406 116.68 -65.77 85.42
C ASP A 406 116.28 -66.86 86.42
N SER A 407 115.18 -67.58 86.15
CA SER A 407 114.76 -68.73 86.96
C SER A 407 115.83 -69.84 86.99
N LEU A 408 116.43 -70.15 85.84
CA LEU A 408 117.53 -71.11 85.73
C LEU A 408 118.82 -70.62 86.40
N SER A 409 119.13 -69.33 86.27
CA SER A 409 120.27 -68.67 86.91
C SER A 409 120.16 -68.72 88.44
N LEU A 410 118.98 -68.42 88.98
CA LEU A 410 118.67 -68.51 90.40
C LEU A 410 118.80 -69.95 90.92
N GLU A 411 118.31 -70.95 90.18
CA GLU A 411 118.44 -72.36 90.57
C GLU A 411 119.90 -72.83 90.55
N LYS A 412 120.67 -72.43 89.52
CA LYS A 412 122.13 -72.66 89.48
C LYS A 412 122.84 -72.04 90.70
N GLN A 413 122.43 -70.85 91.13
CA GLN A 413 123.01 -70.20 92.30
C GLN A 413 122.61 -70.89 93.63
N LYS A 414 121.39 -71.44 93.74
CA LYS A 414 121.02 -72.30 94.87
C LYS A 414 121.86 -73.58 94.88
N TYR A 415 122.04 -74.23 93.73
CA TYR A 415 122.81 -75.47 93.62
C TYR A 415 124.28 -75.27 93.99
N LEU A 416 124.91 -74.17 93.53
CA LEU A 416 126.28 -73.81 93.94
C LEU A 416 126.38 -73.63 95.47
N ARG A 417 125.45 -72.89 96.09
CA ARG A 417 125.41 -72.72 97.55
C ARG A 417 125.20 -74.05 98.29
N PHE A 418 124.41 -74.97 97.74
CA PHE A 418 124.24 -76.32 98.30
C PHE A 418 125.54 -77.14 98.20
N MET A 419 126.27 -77.05 97.08
CA MET A 419 127.55 -77.74 96.90
C MET A 419 128.62 -77.22 97.87
N ASP A 420 128.70 -75.90 98.10
CA ASP A 420 129.60 -75.33 99.10
C ASP A 420 129.22 -75.78 100.53
N GLN A 421 127.93 -75.86 100.86
CA GLN A 421 127.47 -76.42 102.15
C GLN A 421 127.77 -77.92 102.30
N LEU A 422 127.67 -78.70 101.22
CA LEU A 422 127.96 -80.13 101.24
C LEU A 422 129.45 -80.40 101.46
N SER A 423 130.33 -79.57 100.87
CA SER A 423 131.77 -79.55 101.18
C SER A 423 132.03 -79.39 102.68
N GLU A 424 131.39 -78.40 103.30
CA GLU A 424 131.59 -78.05 104.72
C GLU A 424 131.19 -79.22 105.63
N LYS A 425 130.04 -79.85 105.35
CA LYS A 425 129.58 -81.00 106.16
C LYS A 425 130.38 -82.27 105.90
N MET A 426 130.94 -82.43 104.70
CA MET A 426 131.85 -83.54 104.37
C MET A 426 133.29 -83.33 104.87
N LYS A 427 133.66 -82.10 105.26
CA LYS A 427 135.02 -81.63 105.59
C LYS A 427 135.98 -81.73 104.40
N LEU A 428 135.57 -81.19 103.25
CA LEU A 428 136.35 -81.20 102.00
C LEU A 428 136.74 -79.79 101.51
N ASP A 429 136.58 -78.76 102.33
CA ASP A 429 136.59 -77.34 101.95
C ASP A 429 137.88 -76.88 101.25
N GLN A 430 139.03 -77.28 101.80
CA GLN A 430 140.33 -76.99 101.21
C GLN A 430 140.47 -77.60 99.80
N VAL A 431 139.91 -78.80 99.59
CA VAL A 431 139.97 -79.53 98.32
C VAL A 431 138.93 -78.97 97.33
N ALA A 432 137.72 -78.64 97.80
CA ALA A 432 136.69 -78.03 96.97
C ALA A 432 137.08 -76.63 96.49
N ALA A 433 137.82 -75.85 97.28
CA ALA A 433 138.32 -74.53 96.88
C ALA A 433 139.24 -74.56 95.65
N GLU A 434 140.04 -75.64 95.51
CA GLU A 434 141.01 -75.81 94.43
C GLU A 434 140.44 -76.58 93.22
N LEU A 435 139.29 -77.25 93.37
CA LEU A 435 138.64 -78.06 92.33
C LEU A 435 137.49 -77.33 91.60
N GLY A 436 137.47 -77.51 90.27
CA GLY A 436 136.35 -77.12 89.41
C GLY A 436 135.07 -77.93 89.69
N PHE A 437 133.94 -77.39 89.25
CA PHE A 437 132.58 -77.85 89.61
C PHE A 437 132.36 -79.37 89.46
N ASP A 438 132.72 -79.96 88.32
CA ASP A 438 132.52 -81.40 88.07
C ASP A 438 133.41 -82.25 89.00
N MET A 439 134.66 -81.86 89.22
CA MET A 439 135.60 -82.56 90.10
C MET A 439 135.17 -82.52 91.58
N ARG A 440 134.39 -81.51 91.99
CA ARG A 440 133.76 -81.47 93.32
C ARG A 440 132.72 -82.58 93.49
N LEU A 441 131.95 -82.91 92.45
CA LEU A 441 130.98 -84.00 92.49
C LEU A 441 131.67 -85.35 92.70
N ASP A 442 132.75 -85.63 91.96
CA ASP A 442 133.54 -86.85 92.14
C ASP A 442 134.11 -86.98 93.56
N ALA A 443 134.65 -85.88 94.11
CA ALA A 443 135.15 -85.83 95.48
C ALA A 443 134.04 -86.09 96.52
N PHE A 444 132.84 -85.56 96.31
CA PHE A 444 131.68 -85.82 97.18
C PHE A 444 131.16 -87.26 97.04
N LEU A 445 131.16 -87.85 95.84
CA LEU A 445 130.76 -89.24 95.62
C LEU A 445 131.70 -90.23 96.31
N ALA A 446 133.02 -90.07 96.17
CA ALA A 446 134.01 -90.89 96.86
C ALA A 446 133.86 -90.82 98.40
N ARG A 447 133.51 -89.64 98.92
CA ARG A 447 133.23 -89.41 100.34
C ARG A 447 131.89 -89.96 100.79
N ALA A 448 130.86 -89.91 99.95
CA ALA A 448 129.56 -90.51 100.21
C ALA A 448 129.66 -92.05 100.27
N GLU A 449 130.40 -92.69 99.35
CA GLU A 449 130.64 -94.13 99.40
C GLU A 449 131.35 -94.57 100.69
N GLN A 450 132.29 -93.76 101.20
CA GLN A 450 132.95 -94.02 102.47
C GLN A 450 131.96 -94.04 103.65
N LEU A 451 130.97 -93.13 103.65
CA LEU A 451 129.96 -93.02 104.71
C LEU A 451 128.84 -94.06 104.57
N VAL A 452 128.35 -94.31 103.34
CA VAL A 452 127.29 -95.30 103.06
C VAL A 452 127.74 -96.72 103.44
N ARG A 453 129.04 -97.05 103.32
CA ARG A 453 129.59 -98.33 103.82
C ARG A 453 129.56 -98.46 105.35
N LEU A 454 129.48 -97.35 106.10
CA LEU A 454 129.31 -97.34 107.56
C LEU A 454 127.82 -97.41 107.95
N GLU A 455 126.95 -96.69 107.24
CA GLU A 455 125.49 -96.67 107.53
C GLU A 455 124.73 -97.91 107.04
N SER A 456 125.19 -98.58 105.97
CA SER A 456 124.52 -99.77 105.44
C SER A 456 124.44 -100.92 106.46
N SER A 457 125.38 -100.96 107.41
CA SER A 457 125.39 -101.86 108.57
C SER A 457 124.21 -101.64 109.53
N ALA A 458 123.69 -100.41 109.62
CA ALA A 458 122.64 -100.02 110.57
C ALA A 458 121.23 -100.00 109.94
N VAL A 459 121.13 -99.60 108.67
CA VAL A 459 119.81 -99.39 108.01
C VAL A 459 119.01 -100.69 107.81
N ILE A 460 119.66 -101.86 107.84
CA ILE A 460 119.00 -103.17 107.69
C ILE A 460 117.95 -103.43 108.79
N GLU A 461 118.18 -102.96 110.02
CA GLU A 461 117.23 -103.16 111.14
C GLU A 461 115.91 -102.37 110.96
N SER A 462 115.96 -101.20 110.33
CA SER A 462 114.82 -100.26 110.28
C SER A 462 113.75 -100.60 109.22
N LYS A 463 114.10 -101.45 108.24
CA LYS A 463 113.30 -101.64 107.00
C LYS A 463 111.94 -102.32 107.21
N THR A 464 111.71 -102.97 108.34
CA THR A 464 110.55 -103.86 108.59
C THR A 464 109.23 -103.14 108.90
N MET A 465 109.25 -101.93 109.46
CA MET A 465 108.04 -101.30 110.01
C MET A 465 107.14 -100.56 108.99
N ALA A 466 107.67 -100.12 107.85
CA ALA A 466 107.03 -99.10 107.01
C ALA A 466 105.79 -99.54 106.20
N HIS A 467 105.60 -100.85 105.95
CA HIS A 467 104.64 -101.37 104.96
C HIS A 467 103.14 -101.28 105.37
N SER A 468 102.81 -100.80 106.57
CA SER A 468 101.45 -100.89 107.13
C SER A 468 100.49 -99.76 106.70
N LEU A 469 100.99 -98.54 106.51
CA LEU A 469 100.15 -97.32 106.46
C LEU A 469 99.49 -97.04 105.10
N GLN A 470 100.04 -97.56 104.00
CA GLN A 470 99.73 -97.11 102.63
C GLN A 470 98.29 -97.39 102.14
N ARG A 471 97.53 -98.27 102.81
CA ARG A 471 96.24 -98.79 102.31
C ARG A 471 95.01 -97.89 102.52
N LYS A 472 95.06 -96.83 103.33
CA LYS A 472 93.85 -96.07 103.74
C LYS A 472 93.42 -94.91 102.81
N LEU A 473 94.24 -94.50 101.84
CA LEU A 473 94.04 -93.23 101.12
C LEU A 473 92.99 -93.28 99.99
N LYS A 474 92.75 -94.44 99.38
CA LYS A 474 92.14 -94.52 98.03
C LYS A 474 90.64 -94.20 97.96
N THR A 475 89.87 -94.46 99.01
CA THR A 475 88.40 -94.66 98.92
C THR A 475 87.54 -93.38 98.91
N GLN A 476 88.12 -92.18 99.03
CA GLN A 476 87.34 -90.93 99.17
C GLN A 476 87.08 -90.16 97.86
N LYS A 477 87.77 -90.49 96.75
CA LYS A 477 87.78 -89.64 95.56
C LYS A 477 86.49 -89.72 94.70
N GLU A 478 85.83 -90.87 94.69
CA GLU A 478 84.90 -91.28 93.62
C GLU A 478 83.45 -90.77 93.77
N LYS A 479 83.11 -90.01 94.84
CA LYS A 479 81.72 -89.65 95.16
C LYS A 479 81.25 -88.26 94.72
N LEU A 480 82.15 -87.39 94.24
CA LEU A 480 81.83 -85.97 93.99
C LEU A 480 81.20 -85.75 92.60
N GLU A 481 81.74 -86.40 91.58
CA GLU A 481 81.52 -86.10 90.15
C GLU A 481 80.08 -86.35 89.66
N SER A 482 79.31 -87.18 90.38
CA SER A 482 77.96 -87.61 89.97
C SER A 482 76.86 -86.54 90.05
N ARG A 483 77.06 -85.43 90.77
CA ARG A 483 75.97 -84.46 91.06
C ARG A 483 75.88 -83.28 90.08
N GLU A 484 76.98 -82.94 89.42
CA GLU A 484 77.10 -81.76 88.55
C GLU A 484 76.10 -81.80 87.37
N LEU A 485 75.95 -82.97 86.76
CA LEU A 485 75.28 -83.16 85.48
C LEU A 485 73.78 -82.81 85.49
N HIS A 486 73.09 -83.04 86.62
CA HIS A 486 71.62 -82.97 86.67
C HIS A 486 71.08 -81.53 86.65
N MET A 487 71.84 -80.57 87.21
CA MET A 487 71.40 -79.17 87.34
C MET A 487 71.23 -78.43 86.01
N ASN A 488 71.98 -78.82 84.98
CA ASN A 488 72.03 -78.06 83.72
C ASN A 488 70.82 -78.33 82.82
N LEU A 489 70.28 -79.56 82.83
CA LEU A 489 69.17 -79.97 81.96
C LEU A 489 67.86 -79.23 82.26
N LEU A 490 67.62 -78.84 83.52
CA LEU A 490 66.39 -78.20 83.96
C LEU A 490 66.28 -76.73 83.53
N ARG A 491 67.41 -76.01 83.44
CA ARG A 491 67.43 -74.58 83.10
C ARG A 491 67.00 -74.33 81.65
N GLN A 492 67.48 -75.16 80.73
CA GLN A 492 67.27 -75.00 79.29
C GLN A 492 65.79 -75.13 78.88
N LYS A 493 65.02 -75.97 79.58
CA LYS A 493 63.60 -76.21 79.30
C LYS A 493 62.66 -75.11 79.82
N LEU A 494 63.15 -74.21 80.67
CA LEU A 494 62.35 -73.12 81.24
C LEU A 494 62.24 -71.95 80.25
N VAL A 495 63.36 -71.57 79.60
CA VAL A 495 63.44 -70.47 78.63
C VAL A 495 62.44 -70.66 77.47
N GLN A 496 62.44 -71.85 76.86
CA GLN A 496 61.59 -72.18 75.71
C GLN A 496 60.08 -71.97 75.97
N MET A 497 59.63 -72.16 77.21
CA MET A 497 58.22 -72.01 77.58
C MET A 497 57.77 -70.54 77.73
N GLU A 498 58.71 -69.62 77.97
CA GLU A 498 58.40 -68.20 78.14
C GLU A 498 58.27 -67.48 76.76
N GLU A 499 59.05 -67.92 75.76
CA GLU A 499 59.05 -67.36 74.40
C GLU A 499 57.72 -67.62 73.66
N GLU A 500 57.22 -68.87 73.68
CA GLU A 500 55.93 -69.23 73.05
C GLU A 500 54.74 -68.42 73.58
N LYS A 501 54.80 -68.03 74.86
CA LYS A 501 53.75 -67.28 75.55
C LYS A 501 53.73 -65.82 75.11
N GLN A 502 54.89 -65.18 74.92
CA GLN A 502 55.00 -63.79 74.49
C GLN A 502 54.51 -63.59 73.04
N GLY A 503 54.85 -64.51 72.13
CA GLY A 503 54.39 -64.45 70.74
C GLY A 503 52.85 -64.48 70.58
N ARG A 504 52.16 -65.29 71.40
CA ARG A 504 50.69 -65.39 71.37
C ARG A 504 49.99 -64.12 71.87
N THR A 505 50.59 -63.37 72.80
CA THR A 505 50.03 -62.10 73.28
C THR A 505 50.17 -60.95 72.29
N ALA A 506 51.25 -60.89 71.51
CA ALA A 506 51.44 -59.84 70.50
C ALA A 506 50.39 -59.93 69.37
N LEU A 507 50.15 -61.14 68.85
CA LEU A 507 49.21 -61.39 67.75
C LEU A 507 47.75 -61.03 68.11
N ALA A 508 47.39 -61.07 69.39
CA ALA A 508 46.06 -60.69 69.86
C ALA A 508 45.86 -59.16 69.82
N ALA A 509 46.87 -58.39 70.20
CA ALA A 509 46.80 -56.92 70.23
C ALA A 509 46.67 -56.31 68.82
N GLU A 510 47.47 -56.80 67.87
CA GLU A 510 47.43 -56.37 66.47
C GLU A 510 46.04 -56.55 65.84
N LYS A 511 45.39 -57.68 66.12
CA LYS A 511 44.02 -57.98 65.67
C LYS A 511 42.99 -56.98 66.19
N ASP A 512 43.06 -56.61 67.47
CA ASP A 512 42.10 -55.68 68.07
C ASP A 512 42.31 -54.24 67.56
N GLU A 513 43.55 -53.83 67.27
CA GLU A 513 43.82 -52.56 66.59
C GLU A 513 43.28 -52.54 65.14
N ALA A 514 43.44 -53.64 64.39
CA ALA A 514 42.85 -53.79 63.07
C ALA A 514 41.30 -53.72 63.09
N HIS A 515 40.66 -54.33 64.09
CA HIS A 515 39.21 -54.19 64.28
C HIS A 515 38.78 -52.76 64.67
N LEU A 516 39.59 -52.04 65.43
CA LEU A 516 39.30 -50.67 65.85
C LEU A 516 39.49 -49.64 64.72
N THR A 517 40.47 -49.84 63.83
CA THR A 517 40.65 -49.03 62.61
C THR A 517 39.53 -49.29 61.59
N ALA A 518 39.14 -50.54 61.36
CA ALA A 518 37.98 -50.88 60.51
C ALA A 518 36.68 -50.20 60.97
N ARG A 519 36.39 -50.22 62.28
CA ARG A 519 35.23 -49.52 62.88
C ARG A 519 35.30 -47.99 62.71
N LYS A 520 36.48 -47.38 62.75
CA LYS A 520 36.66 -45.93 62.47
C LYS A 520 36.36 -45.61 61.00
N LEU A 521 36.82 -46.45 60.06
CA LEU A 521 36.57 -46.28 58.63
C LEU A 521 35.08 -46.45 58.29
N GLN A 522 34.41 -47.46 58.83
CA GLN A 522 32.98 -47.68 58.57
C GLN A 522 32.12 -46.49 59.05
N LYS A 523 32.40 -45.95 60.25
CA LYS A 523 31.75 -44.71 60.72
C LYS A 523 32.06 -43.46 59.89
N LYS A 524 33.12 -43.47 59.08
CA LYS A 524 33.41 -42.38 58.11
C LYS A 524 32.61 -42.58 56.82
N VAL A 525 32.43 -43.83 56.36
CA VAL A 525 31.55 -44.17 55.23
C VAL A 525 30.10 -43.81 55.53
N GLU A 526 29.58 -44.15 56.72
CA GLU A 526 28.22 -43.82 57.17
C GLU A 526 27.93 -42.30 57.13
N ARG A 527 28.91 -41.47 57.54
CA ARG A 527 28.79 -39.99 57.48
C ARG A 527 28.77 -39.49 56.04
N LEU A 528 29.71 -39.94 55.21
CA LEU A 528 29.78 -39.56 53.79
C LEU A 528 28.52 -39.99 53.02
N GLN A 529 27.92 -41.14 53.37
CA GLN A 529 26.64 -41.57 52.82
C GLN A 529 25.48 -40.65 53.25
N LYS A 530 25.45 -40.20 54.52
CA LYS A 530 24.44 -39.24 54.99
C LYS A 530 24.62 -37.86 54.34
N GLU A 531 25.85 -37.37 54.22
CA GLU A 531 26.18 -36.11 53.54
C GLU A 531 25.79 -36.16 52.05
N LEU A 532 26.06 -37.28 51.37
CA LEU A 532 25.59 -37.54 50.00
C LEU A 532 24.06 -37.61 49.91
N GLY A 533 23.37 -38.11 50.94
CA GLY A 533 21.91 -38.08 51.06
C GLY A 533 21.37 -36.65 51.08
N MET A 534 21.82 -35.83 52.03
CA MET A 534 21.42 -34.42 52.16
C MET A 534 21.76 -33.61 50.90
N ALA A 535 22.89 -33.89 50.24
CA ALA A 535 23.24 -33.27 48.97
C ALA A 535 22.28 -33.64 47.84
N ARG A 536 21.82 -34.91 47.77
CA ARG A 536 20.81 -35.35 46.80
C ARG A 536 19.44 -34.71 47.07
N GLU A 537 19.03 -34.65 48.33
CA GLU A 537 17.80 -33.99 48.78
C GLU A 537 17.79 -32.51 48.39
N SER A 538 18.88 -31.79 48.66
CA SER A 538 19.06 -30.39 48.24
C SER A 538 19.04 -30.24 46.71
N VAL A 539 19.66 -31.14 45.95
CA VAL A 539 19.58 -31.14 44.48
C VAL A 539 18.15 -31.39 43.97
N THR A 540 17.34 -32.22 44.64
CA THR A 540 15.92 -32.38 44.29
C THR A 540 15.08 -31.16 44.66
N GLU A 541 15.35 -30.51 45.79
CA GLU A 541 14.69 -29.27 46.21
C GLU A 541 15.01 -28.10 45.25
N LEU A 542 16.27 -27.97 44.85
CA LEU A 542 16.70 -26.98 43.85
C LEU A 542 16.09 -27.24 42.47
N LYS A 543 15.87 -28.51 42.09
CA LYS A 543 15.14 -28.86 40.86
C LYS A 543 13.66 -28.50 40.94
N ALA A 544 13.01 -28.69 42.09
CA ALA A 544 11.63 -28.23 42.30
C ALA A 544 11.55 -26.70 42.19
N LYS A 545 12.38 -25.97 42.94
CA LYS A 545 12.47 -24.49 42.88
C LYS A 545 12.79 -23.97 41.47
N LEU A 546 13.59 -24.68 40.69
CA LEU A 546 13.86 -24.36 39.29
C LEU A 546 12.63 -24.61 38.38
N SER A 547 11.83 -25.63 38.66
CA SER A 547 10.54 -25.86 37.99
C SER A 547 9.57 -24.72 38.31
N ASP A 548 9.42 -24.35 39.59
CA ASP A 548 8.56 -23.25 40.04
C ASP A 548 8.99 -21.92 39.40
N ALA A 549 10.30 -21.65 39.35
CA ALA A 549 10.86 -20.46 38.70
C ALA A 549 10.61 -20.45 37.18
N ASN A 550 10.62 -21.61 36.51
CA ASN A 550 10.26 -21.72 35.10
C ASN A 550 8.76 -21.51 34.87
N GLU A 551 7.88 -22.02 35.75
CA GLU A 551 6.44 -21.76 35.67
C GLU A 551 6.11 -20.28 35.91
N LEU A 552 6.75 -19.64 36.90
CA LEU A 552 6.66 -18.20 37.12
C LEU A 552 7.19 -17.40 35.92
N LYS A 553 8.26 -17.84 35.27
CA LYS A 553 8.79 -17.22 34.04
C LYS A 553 7.80 -17.35 32.88
N ILE A 554 7.12 -18.48 32.72
CA ILE A 554 6.06 -18.65 31.71
C ILE A 554 4.91 -17.68 31.99
N LYS A 555 4.39 -17.64 33.23
CA LYS A 555 3.33 -16.69 33.64
C LYS A 555 3.75 -15.23 33.44
N THR A 556 5.01 -14.90 33.70
CA THR A 556 5.57 -13.56 33.45
C THR A 556 5.59 -13.22 31.96
N LEU A 557 5.93 -14.17 31.08
CA LEU A 557 5.89 -13.98 29.63
C LEU A 557 4.45 -13.84 29.11
N GLU A 558 3.50 -14.61 29.65
CA GLU A 558 2.07 -14.47 29.34
C GLU A 558 1.51 -13.11 29.78
N GLN A 559 1.83 -12.67 31.01
CA GLN A 559 1.50 -11.33 31.50
C GLN A 559 2.15 -10.23 30.65
N THR A 560 3.42 -10.39 30.26
CA THR A 560 4.12 -9.44 29.39
C THR A 560 3.42 -9.31 28.04
N LYS A 561 3.02 -10.43 27.43
CA LYS A 561 2.25 -10.45 26.18
C LYS A 561 0.88 -9.78 26.34
N ALA A 562 0.16 -10.04 27.44
CA ALA A 562 -1.11 -9.39 27.73
C ALA A 562 -0.95 -7.87 27.91
N ILE A 563 0.12 -7.43 28.58
CA ILE A 563 0.49 -6.01 28.71
C ILE A 563 0.84 -5.41 27.34
N GLU A 564 1.55 -6.13 26.47
CA GLU A 564 1.88 -5.69 25.11
C GLU A 564 0.62 -5.51 24.24
N ASP A 565 -0.34 -6.44 24.32
CA ASP A 565 -1.61 -6.36 23.60
C ASP A 565 -2.55 -5.29 24.18
N LEU A 566 -2.54 -5.08 25.50
CA LEU A 566 -3.20 -3.94 26.14
C LEU A 566 -2.58 -2.61 25.68
N ASN A 567 -1.24 -2.51 25.60
CA ASN A 567 -0.56 -1.32 25.07
C ASN A 567 -0.90 -1.08 23.59
N LYS A 568 -0.96 -2.12 22.74
CA LYS A 568 -1.45 -2.01 21.36
C LYS A 568 -2.90 -1.52 21.29
N SER A 569 -3.75 -1.87 22.26
CA SER A 569 -5.13 -1.37 22.35
C SER A 569 -5.19 0.09 22.83
N ARG A 570 -4.39 0.46 23.85
CA ARG A 570 -4.21 1.84 24.34
C ARG A 570 -3.73 2.75 23.22
N ASP A 571 -2.73 2.34 22.46
CA ASP A 571 -2.17 3.12 21.36
C ASP A 571 -3.11 3.27 20.15
N ARG A 572 -4.16 2.43 20.06
CA ARG A 572 -5.29 2.63 19.13
C ARG A 572 -6.29 3.62 19.70
N LEU A 573 -6.61 3.52 21.00
CA LEU A 573 -7.48 4.46 21.71
C LEU A 573 -6.89 5.87 21.71
N GLU A 574 -5.60 6.04 22.01
CA GLU A 574 -4.88 7.32 21.96
C GLU A 574 -4.96 7.95 20.55
N LYS A 575 -4.76 7.15 19.49
CA LYS A 575 -4.89 7.60 18.09
C LYS A 575 -6.34 7.90 17.68
N MET A 576 -7.35 7.39 18.39
CA MET A 576 -8.75 7.77 18.20
C MET A 576 -9.11 9.02 19.01
N LYS A 577 -8.60 9.14 20.23
CA LYS A 577 -8.66 10.33 21.09
C LYS A 577 -8.04 11.53 20.38
N GLU A 578 -6.80 11.43 19.89
CA GLU A 578 -6.16 12.49 19.09
C GLU A 578 -7.03 12.94 17.90
N LYS A 579 -7.68 11.99 17.21
CA LYS A 579 -8.57 12.31 16.07
C LYS A 579 -9.87 12.97 16.53
N ALA A 580 -10.40 12.59 17.68
CA ALA A 580 -11.56 13.23 18.30
C ALA A 580 -11.21 14.63 18.80
N GLU A 581 -10.05 14.81 19.45
CA GLU A 581 -9.51 16.09 19.91
C GLU A 581 -9.25 17.02 18.72
N LYS A 582 -8.60 16.56 17.64
CA LYS A 582 -8.37 17.36 16.42
C LYS A 582 -9.67 17.78 15.73
N LYS A 583 -10.71 16.93 15.76
CA LYS A 583 -12.07 17.31 15.33
C LYS A 583 -12.72 18.30 16.28
N LEU A 584 -12.61 18.10 17.59
CA LEU A 584 -13.17 18.98 18.62
C LEU A 584 -12.52 20.36 18.59
N THR A 585 -11.21 20.47 18.37
CA THR A 585 -10.54 21.76 18.18
C THR A 585 -10.97 22.43 16.88
N SER A 586 -11.20 21.67 15.80
CA SER A 586 -11.72 22.22 14.52
C SER A 586 -13.12 22.80 14.70
N VAL A 587 -14.05 22.01 15.25
CA VAL A 587 -15.43 22.43 15.55
C VAL A 587 -15.45 23.56 16.58
N LYS A 588 -14.51 23.58 17.54
CA LYS A 588 -14.37 24.70 18.47
C LYS A 588 -13.88 25.96 17.76
N SER A 589 -12.87 25.90 16.89
CA SER A 589 -12.43 27.08 16.13
C SER A 589 -13.50 27.60 15.16
N GLU A 590 -14.33 26.71 14.61
CA GLU A 590 -15.49 27.05 13.78
C GLU A 590 -16.60 27.74 14.61
N LEU A 591 -16.86 27.24 15.83
CA LEU A 591 -17.78 27.89 16.78
C LEU A 591 -17.23 29.21 17.35
N ASP A 592 -15.94 29.29 17.64
CA ASP A 592 -15.26 30.52 18.09
C ASP A 592 -15.27 31.58 16.96
N PHE A 593 -15.15 31.16 15.68
CA PHE A 593 -15.33 32.02 14.51
C PHE A 593 -16.79 32.51 14.37
N ILE A 594 -17.78 31.60 14.35
CA ILE A 594 -19.21 31.94 14.23
C ILE A 594 -19.66 32.84 15.40
N THR A 595 -19.16 32.63 16.61
CA THR A 595 -19.46 33.49 17.77
C THR A 595 -18.64 34.77 17.83
N HIS A 596 -17.62 34.95 16.98
CA HIS A 596 -16.97 36.23 16.71
C HIS A 596 -17.77 37.02 15.66
N GLU A 597 -18.08 36.38 14.53
CA GLU A 597 -18.90 36.95 13.44
C GLU A 597 -20.27 37.43 13.96
N ALA A 598 -20.97 36.61 14.75
CA ALA A 598 -22.23 36.99 15.38
C ALA A 598 -22.11 38.10 16.45
N LYS A 599 -20.92 38.34 17.02
CA LYS A 599 -20.67 39.51 17.88
C LYS A 599 -20.44 40.76 17.06
N GLU A 600 -19.70 40.67 15.95
CA GLU A 600 -19.50 41.78 15.04
C GLU A 600 -20.81 42.20 14.35
N ASP A 601 -21.63 41.24 13.91
CA ASP A 601 -22.98 41.50 13.39
C ASP A 601 -23.84 42.22 14.43
N LYS A 602 -23.80 41.75 15.69
CA LYS A 602 -24.53 42.36 16.81
C LYS A 602 -24.06 43.78 17.11
N GLU A 603 -22.75 44.05 17.11
CA GLU A 603 -22.23 45.38 17.39
C GLU A 603 -22.37 46.33 16.19
N ARG A 604 -22.33 45.82 14.95
CA ARG A 604 -22.74 46.56 13.74
C ARG A 604 -24.22 46.94 13.80
N ALA A 605 -25.10 46.01 14.16
CA ALA A 605 -26.54 46.27 14.36
C ALA A 605 -26.81 47.22 15.55
N ARG A 606 -25.98 47.19 16.58
CA ARG A 606 -26.03 48.16 17.70
C ARG A 606 -25.63 49.56 17.25
N SER A 607 -24.55 49.66 16.46
CA SER A 607 -24.04 50.93 15.93
C SER A 607 -25.07 51.59 15.00
N THR A 608 -25.71 50.82 14.11
CA THR A 608 -26.80 51.36 13.26
C THR A 608 -28.04 51.75 14.08
N LEU A 609 -28.42 50.98 15.11
CA LEU A 609 -29.47 51.38 16.04
C LEU A 609 -29.12 52.67 16.80
N GLU A 610 -27.87 52.88 17.18
CA GLU A 610 -27.42 54.09 17.87
C GLU A 610 -27.42 55.31 16.96
N VAL A 611 -26.98 55.17 15.70
CA VAL A 611 -27.12 56.19 14.65
C VAL A 611 -28.58 56.57 14.44
N VAL A 612 -29.47 55.60 14.15
CA VAL A 612 -30.91 55.85 13.96
C VAL A 612 -31.55 56.45 15.22
N THR A 613 -31.13 56.04 16.41
CA THR A 613 -31.59 56.65 17.68
C THR A 613 -31.12 58.10 17.82
N SER A 614 -29.93 58.44 17.31
CA SER A 614 -29.42 59.82 17.28
C SER A 614 -30.18 60.69 16.26
N GLU A 615 -30.50 60.14 15.09
CA GLU A 615 -31.29 60.79 14.04
C GLU A 615 -32.73 61.05 14.50
N VAL A 616 -33.38 60.07 15.15
CA VAL A 616 -34.71 60.27 15.76
C VAL A 616 -34.65 61.36 16.85
N LYS A 617 -33.55 61.43 17.64
CA LYS A 617 -33.34 62.50 18.63
C LYS A 617 -33.05 63.87 18.01
N THR A 618 -32.56 63.97 16.77
CA THR A 618 -32.41 65.26 16.06
C THR A 618 -33.70 65.66 15.35
N LEU A 619 -34.36 64.74 14.63
CA LEU A 619 -35.69 64.97 14.04
C LEU A 619 -36.73 65.42 15.08
N LYS A 620 -36.73 64.81 16.28
CA LYS A 620 -37.63 65.22 17.36
C LYS A 620 -37.36 66.67 17.83
N ARG A 621 -36.09 67.10 17.87
CA ARG A 621 -35.73 68.48 18.21
C ARG A 621 -36.10 69.46 17.10
N THR A 622 -35.84 69.15 15.84
CA THR A 622 -36.26 70.02 14.73
C THR A 622 -37.77 70.11 14.61
N MET A 623 -38.52 69.03 14.91
CA MET A 623 -39.98 69.06 15.01
C MET A 623 -40.45 69.95 16.17
N GLU A 624 -39.90 69.80 17.38
CA GLU A 624 -40.20 70.67 18.53
C GLU A 624 -39.88 72.15 18.27
N GLU A 625 -38.84 72.44 17.48
CA GLU A 625 -38.53 73.79 17.01
C GLU A 625 -39.50 74.31 15.94
N MET A 626 -39.96 73.45 15.02
CA MET A 626 -40.97 73.83 14.03
C MET A 626 -42.31 74.13 14.69
N THR A 627 -42.77 73.31 15.64
CA THR A 627 -43.99 73.58 16.43
C THR A 627 -43.87 74.87 17.25
N LYS A 628 -42.68 75.23 17.74
CA LYS A 628 -42.44 76.54 18.38
C LYS A 628 -42.53 77.70 17.40
N ARG A 629 -41.96 77.57 16.19
CA ARG A 629 -42.09 78.59 15.13
C ARG A 629 -43.54 78.73 14.64
N GLU A 630 -44.26 77.62 14.54
CA GLU A 630 -45.69 77.58 14.22
C GLU A 630 -46.53 78.30 15.28
N SER A 631 -46.32 78.01 16.57
CA SER A 631 -46.94 78.76 17.67
C SER A 631 -46.66 80.25 17.55
N GLN A 632 -45.40 80.66 17.38
CA GLN A 632 -45.02 82.07 17.25
C GLN A 632 -45.67 82.76 16.04
N LEU A 633 -45.88 82.05 14.93
CA LEU A 633 -46.61 82.57 13.76
C LEU A 633 -48.11 82.68 14.01
N VAL A 634 -48.72 81.74 14.74
CA VAL A 634 -50.12 81.81 15.18
C VAL A 634 -50.31 82.97 16.17
N ASP A 635 -49.44 83.10 17.18
CA ASP A 635 -49.43 84.18 18.17
C ASP A 635 -49.30 85.55 17.47
N PHE A 636 -48.36 85.67 16.52
CA PHE A 636 -48.17 86.88 15.71
C PHE A 636 -49.40 87.20 14.85
N ARG A 637 -49.98 86.21 14.16
CA ARG A 637 -51.20 86.36 13.35
C ARG A 637 -52.40 86.77 14.20
N GLU A 638 -52.51 86.26 15.43
CA GLU A 638 -53.55 86.67 16.38
C GLU A 638 -53.34 88.12 16.84
N VAL A 639 -52.12 88.50 17.23
CA VAL A 639 -51.77 89.88 17.62
C VAL A 639 -52.03 90.88 16.50
N VAL A 640 -51.60 90.59 15.26
CA VAL A 640 -51.85 91.46 14.10
C VAL A 640 -53.35 91.58 13.81
N SER A 641 -54.11 90.48 13.89
CA SER A 641 -55.58 90.52 13.78
C SER A 641 -56.22 91.40 14.86
N ARG A 642 -55.71 91.31 16.09
CA ARG A 642 -56.13 92.12 17.25
C ARG A 642 -55.88 93.61 17.02
N MET A 643 -54.71 93.97 16.49
CA MET A 643 -54.33 95.36 16.19
C MET A 643 -55.10 95.97 15.00
N LEU A 644 -55.56 95.14 14.06
CA LEU A 644 -56.39 95.58 12.92
C LEU A 644 -57.90 95.64 13.24
N GLY A 645 -58.31 95.30 14.47
CA GLY A 645 -59.73 95.25 14.86
C GLY A 645 -60.53 94.13 14.20
N LEU A 646 -59.87 93.11 13.66
CA LEU A 646 -60.51 91.97 13.01
C LEU A 646 -60.97 90.96 14.07
N ASN A 647 -62.14 90.34 13.85
CA ASN A 647 -62.77 89.50 14.87
C ASN A 647 -62.12 88.11 14.99
N ILE A 648 -61.26 87.96 16.01
CA ILE A 648 -60.51 86.74 16.34
C ILE A 648 -61.41 85.54 16.68
N ALA A 649 -62.70 85.75 17.00
CA ALA A 649 -63.65 84.64 17.17
C ALA A 649 -63.91 83.84 15.88
N SER A 650 -63.46 84.33 14.71
CA SER A 650 -63.40 83.54 13.47
C SER A 650 -62.14 82.67 13.45
N LEU A 651 -62.31 81.36 13.57
CA LEU A 651 -61.22 80.37 13.52
C LEU A 651 -60.52 80.30 12.14
N ALA A 652 -61.03 81.02 11.13
CA ALA A 652 -60.49 81.06 9.77
C ALA A 652 -60.52 82.47 9.18
N LEU A 653 -59.91 83.45 9.85
CA LEU A 653 -59.51 84.73 9.23
C LEU A 653 -58.54 84.47 8.06
N PRO A 654 -58.92 84.71 6.79
CA PRO A 654 -58.01 84.46 5.67
C PRO A 654 -56.88 85.50 5.67
N ASP A 655 -55.65 85.09 5.40
CA ASP A 655 -54.50 86.01 5.50
C ASP A 655 -54.60 87.18 4.52
N TYR A 656 -55.33 87.02 3.41
CA TYR A 656 -55.62 88.11 2.47
C TYR A 656 -56.47 89.24 3.09
N GLU A 657 -57.31 88.99 4.10
CA GLU A 657 -58.07 90.04 4.80
C GLU A 657 -57.19 90.84 5.76
N ILE A 658 -56.23 90.17 6.41
CA ILE A 658 -55.19 90.79 7.24
C ILE A 658 -54.32 91.69 6.37
N ILE A 659 -53.81 91.16 5.25
CA ILE A 659 -53.00 91.89 4.26
C ILE A 659 -53.78 93.09 3.71
N LYS A 660 -55.02 92.89 3.22
CA LYS A 660 -55.88 93.96 2.68
C LYS A 660 -56.25 95.06 3.69
N SER A 661 -56.19 94.75 4.99
CA SER A 661 -56.39 95.73 6.07
C SER A 661 -55.10 96.50 6.37
N LEU A 662 -53.94 95.85 6.32
CA LEU A 662 -52.63 96.51 6.38
C LEU A 662 -52.38 97.41 5.15
N GLU A 663 -52.71 96.95 3.94
CA GLU A 663 -52.62 97.73 2.70
C GLU A 663 -53.44 99.02 2.77
N LYS A 664 -54.67 98.97 3.34
CA LYS A 664 -55.48 100.16 3.61
C LYS A 664 -54.84 101.10 4.62
N LEU A 665 -54.22 100.57 5.68
CA LEU A 665 -53.51 101.36 6.69
C LEU A 665 -52.30 102.07 6.09
N ILE A 666 -51.55 101.37 5.24
CA ILE A 666 -50.39 101.89 4.49
C ILE A 666 -50.84 102.94 3.46
N HIS A 667 -51.95 102.74 2.76
CA HIS A 667 -52.51 103.77 1.86
C HIS A 667 -53.02 105.03 2.60
N PHE A 668 -53.34 104.94 3.89
CA PHE A 668 -53.69 106.11 4.71
C PHE A 668 -52.49 106.86 5.29
N HIS A 669 -51.29 106.27 5.26
CA HIS A 669 -50.08 106.86 5.82
C HIS A 669 -48.99 107.07 4.76
N GLN A 670 -48.69 108.35 4.51
CA GLN A 670 -47.50 108.88 3.82
C GLN A 670 -47.44 108.70 2.29
N HIS A 671 -47.40 109.73 1.43
CA HIS A 671 -47.69 111.16 1.55
C HIS A 671 -47.06 111.98 2.70
N HIS A 672 -45.90 111.59 3.24
CA HIS A 672 -44.99 112.45 4.03
C HIS A 672 -43.65 111.75 4.28
N HIS A 673 -42.56 112.37 3.81
CA HIS A 673 -41.15 112.28 4.24
C HIS A 673 -40.53 110.89 4.58
N LEU A 674 -39.55 110.36 3.83
CA LEU A 674 -38.16 110.82 3.53
C LEU A 674 -37.07 110.28 4.49
N THR A 675 -36.23 109.39 3.92
CA THR A 675 -34.78 109.20 4.17
C THR A 675 -34.29 108.30 5.31
N CYS A 676 -33.19 107.59 4.98
CA CYS A 676 -32.19 106.95 5.85
C CYS A 676 -32.60 105.60 6.51
N GLY A 677 -31.81 104.53 6.41
CA GLY A 677 -30.53 104.38 5.70
C GLY A 677 -30.15 102.91 5.46
N CYS A 678 -29.14 102.69 4.60
CA CYS A 678 -28.72 101.35 4.18
C CYS A 678 -27.82 100.66 5.20
N ILE A 679 -27.97 99.34 5.35
CA ILE A 679 -26.87 98.39 5.54
C ILE A 679 -27.11 97.22 4.57
N LYS A 680 -26.05 96.76 3.90
CA LYS A 680 -25.99 95.46 3.24
C LYS A 680 -25.24 94.51 4.18
N ASP A 681 -25.49 93.21 4.07
CA ASP A 681 -24.36 92.33 3.75
C ASP A 681 -24.80 91.05 3.04
N ILE A 682 -23.89 90.52 2.22
CA ILE A 682 -24.00 89.23 1.54
C ILE A 682 -22.68 88.51 1.78
N ALA A 683 -22.73 87.36 2.46
CA ALA A 683 -21.62 86.43 2.59
C ALA A 683 -22.03 85.07 1.98
N VAL A 684 -21.08 84.39 1.35
CA VAL A 684 -21.38 83.34 0.37
C VAL A 684 -20.34 82.22 0.46
N TRP A 685 -20.82 81.00 0.77
CA TRP A 685 -20.12 79.71 0.67
C TRP A 685 -18.93 79.60 1.69
N GLN A 686 -18.26 78.45 1.93
CA GLN A 686 -18.24 77.15 1.25
C GLN A 686 -17.91 75.97 2.21
N ASP A 687 -18.12 74.73 1.73
CA ASP A 687 -17.72 73.39 2.19
C ASP A 687 -16.76 73.19 3.41
N GLY A 688 -17.03 72.15 4.21
CA GLY A 688 -16.13 71.65 5.26
C GLY A 688 -16.52 70.26 5.78
N SER A 689 -15.84 69.21 5.31
CA SER A 689 -16.17 67.79 5.57
C SER A 689 -15.68 67.25 6.92
N SER A 690 -16.50 66.42 7.58
CA SER A 690 -16.11 65.23 8.36
C SER A 690 -17.30 64.28 8.47
#